data_AF-A0AA43FEF2-F1
#
_entry.id   AF-A0AA43FEF2-F1
#
_cell.length_a   1.000
_cell.length_b   1.000
_cell.length_c   1.000
_cell.angle_alpha   90.00
_cell.angle_beta   90.00
_cell.angle_gamma   90.00
#
_symmetry.space_group_name_H-M   'P 1'
#
loop_
_entity.id
_entity.type
_entity.pdbx_description
1 polymer ?
#
loop_
_entity_poly.entity_id
_entity_poly.type
_entity_poly.pdbx_seq_one_letter_code
_entity_poly.pdbx_strand_id
1 'polypeptide(L)'
;MDRNPPQVPVEVIASALLKLYGLDGALTELDSERDQNTRVVTDEGSYLFKVCNADEDPEVIDLQIKALRHIAARDEHLPVPRALPTLSGEDTGLIHDQEGTPYIVRLMSFVAGDTIRSHPELDTPALRRSSGEMLARLDLALRGFFHPAADQEHPWTMTQVPKLLEYTHSISDNVARRNVEMIIAKVRDEVLPRTAHMRHQVVHQDAHTGNLVIDPSRPTDIAGIIDFGDMVYAPLIMDLAVATDLTGRPSLSPEGMFDVAVGYDSVLPLEEAEVDVLVDLILGRMAMTATIVAARNALWPLVPAYHDHEVQLWSQIETLLASAPDMRIGLRRATRFPMPIDGTLDTAKLRADRERVMGEKSPHFYKETLHLERGKGVWLYGSNGDKYLDFYNNVPTVGHAHPHVVNAVSRQLAALNTHTRYLYNNSVEYADRLTSTLGDHLDVCLFVNSGSEANDVAWQISQVVTGNAGLLVMHNAYHGITQAGIDMTTAKGLDRATHVEEIPAPDDYRRGVTKAEVATRDANAAVERLAARGMKPAAFIVDSAMCSSGIPDVPDDFLPAVARAVQVAGGLIIADEVQSGFGRLGAMWGHELLGMRPDIVTLGKPVGNGHPLGVVITSRAILDEFQAQVRLFSTFGGNPVSCAAGLAVLDVIEREDLVENSQAMGRYLQEQLWKLAETQPLIGDVRGRGLLAGLELVTDRTTKEPATATTLKLLEVMRENGALVGKDGEHAHILKLRPPLVTTATDIDLFIGMLDRSLTTVSS
;
A
#
# COMPACT_ATOMS: atom_id res chain seq x y z
N MET A 1 9.40 -7.32 -43.94
CA MET A 1 8.91 -8.70 -44.16
C MET A 1 10.03 -9.37 -44.92
N ASP A 2 10.86 -10.08 -44.17
CA ASP A 2 12.28 -10.17 -44.46
C ASP A 2 12.60 -11.47 -45.21
N ARG A 3 13.82 -11.56 -45.74
CA ARG A 3 14.29 -12.74 -46.48
C ARG A 3 14.22 -14.00 -45.60
N ASN A 4 14.05 -15.16 -46.27
CA ASN A 4 14.20 -16.47 -45.64
C ASN A 4 15.53 -16.58 -44.88
N PRO A 5 15.61 -17.46 -43.86
CA PRO A 5 16.86 -17.73 -43.16
C PRO A 5 18.02 -18.06 -44.12
N PRO A 6 19.26 -17.68 -43.79
CA PRO A 6 20.43 -18.12 -44.54
C PRO A 6 20.43 -19.64 -44.73
N GLN A 7 20.89 -20.10 -45.89
CA GLN A 7 21.04 -21.53 -46.22
C GLN A 7 22.51 -21.82 -46.53
N VAL A 8 23.38 -21.48 -45.59
CA VAL A 8 24.82 -21.70 -45.71
C VAL A 8 25.12 -23.20 -45.55
N PRO A 9 25.88 -23.82 -46.46
CA PRO A 9 26.20 -25.24 -46.37
C PRO A 9 26.97 -25.60 -45.11
N VAL A 10 26.72 -26.80 -44.57
CA VAL A 10 27.34 -27.29 -43.33
C VAL A 10 28.87 -27.29 -43.39
N GLU A 11 29.46 -27.49 -44.57
CA GLU A 11 30.92 -27.46 -44.78
C GLU A 11 31.50 -26.06 -44.61
N VAL A 12 30.74 -25.02 -44.99
CA VAL A 12 31.13 -23.62 -44.79
C VAL A 12 31.04 -23.26 -43.32
N ILE A 13 30.00 -23.71 -42.63
CA ILE A 13 29.82 -23.53 -41.17
C ILE A 13 30.97 -24.22 -40.41
N ALA A 14 31.29 -25.47 -40.73
CA ALA A 14 32.41 -26.21 -40.13
C ALA A 14 33.76 -25.48 -40.35
N SER A 15 33.99 -25.00 -41.58
CA SER A 15 35.20 -24.22 -41.92
C SER A 15 35.29 -22.92 -41.12
N ALA A 16 34.17 -22.22 -40.94
CA ALA A 16 34.09 -20.99 -40.18
C ALA A 16 34.33 -21.21 -38.69
N LEU A 17 33.73 -22.25 -38.10
CA LEU A 17 33.95 -22.63 -36.70
C LEU A 17 35.42 -22.91 -36.40
N LEU A 18 36.09 -23.69 -37.25
CA LEU A 18 37.50 -24.00 -37.07
C LEU A 18 38.39 -22.76 -37.22
N LYS A 19 38.12 -21.92 -38.23
CA LYS A 19 38.96 -20.73 -38.53
C LYS A 19 38.76 -19.58 -37.55
N LEU A 20 37.51 -19.30 -37.17
CA LEU A 20 37.16 -18.14 -36.36
C LEU A 20 37.17 -18.45 -34.86
N TYR A 21 36.88 -19.68 -34.46
CA TYR A 21 36.72 -20.05 -33.05
C TYR A 21 37.59 -21.24 -32.62
N GLY A 22 38.30 -21.90 -33.55
CA GLY A 22 39.14 -23.06 -33.23
C GLY A 22 38.34 -24.31 -32.84
N LEU A 23 37.04 -24.37 -33.17
CA LEU A 23 36.16 -25.46 -32.78
C LEU A 23 35.96 -26.46 -33.93
N ASP A 24 36.04 -27.75 -33.58
CA ASP A 24 35.66 -28.88 -34.42
C ASP A 24 34.69 -29.78 -33.63
N GLY A 25 33.59 -30.21 -34.25
CA GLY A 25 32.53 -30.90 -33.53
C GLY A 25 31.34 -31.32 -34.39
N ALA A 26 30.43 -32.07 -33.78
CA ALA A 26 29.20 -32.50 -34.42
C ALA A 26 28.22 -31.32 -34.57
N LEU A 27 27.74 -31.11 -35.80
CA LEU A 27 26.83 -30.03 -36.15
C LEU A 27 25.40 -30.55 -36.26
N THR A 28 24.46 -29.85 -35.64
CA THR A 28 23.02 -30.12 -35.77
C THR A 28 22.29 -28.81 -35.99
N GLU A 29 21.59 -28.70 -37.12
CA GLU A 29 20.77 -27.54 -37.42
C GLU A 29 19.59 -27.46 -36.44
N LEU A 30 19.29 -26.24 -35.98
CA LEU A 30 18.18 -25.94 -35.09
C LEU A 30 17.15 -25.09 -35.83
N ASP A 31 15.89 -25.28 -35.47
CA ASP A 31 14.79 -24.52 -36.05
C ASP A 31 14.91 -23.02 -35.73
N SER A 32 14.60 -22.17 -36.71
CA SER A 32 14.76 -20.72 -36.61
C SER A 32 13.98 -20.01 -37.71
N GLU A 33 13.25 -18.94 -37.37
CA GLU A 33 12.46 -18.17 -38.34
C GLU A 33 13.31 -17.20 -39.18
N ARG A 34 14.49 -16.77 -38.69
CA ARG A 34 15.24 -15.63 -39.26
C ARG A 34 16.72 -15.90 -39.49
N ASP A 35 17.40 -16.48 -38.51
CA ASP A 35 18.83 -16.83 -38.56
C ASP A 35 19.02 -18.31 -38.93
N GLN A 36 20.22 -18.71 -39.36
CA GLN A 36 20.56 -20.14 -39.45
C GLN A 36 21.29 -20.56 -38.17
N ASN A 37 20.59 -21.29 -37.31
CA ASN A 37 21.08 -21.70 -36.00
C ASN A 37 21.66 -23.12 -36.07
N THR A 38 22.90 -23.30 -35.61
CA THR A 38 23.55 -24.61 -35.56
C THR A 38 24.08 -24.90 -34.17
N ARG A 39 23.63 -26.01 -33.57
CA ARG A 39 24.25 -26.57 -32.36
C ARG A 39 25.57 -27.23 -32.74
N VAL A 40 26.63 -26.88 -32.01
CA VAL A 40 27.97 -27.45 -32.15
C VAL A 40 28.29 -28.22 -30.88
N VAL A 41 28.54 -29.53 -30.98
CA VAL A 41 28.92 -30.37 -29.84
C VAL A 41 30.38 -30.80 -30.00
N THR A 42 31.19 -30.42 -29.01
CA THR A 42 32.62 -30.71 -28.92
C THR A 42 32.91 -31.48 -27.64
N ASP A 43 34.15 -31.95 -27.46
CA ASP A 43 34.59 -32.56 -26.20
C ASP A 43 34.60 -31.56 -25.02
N GLU A 44 34.69 -30.25 -25.31
CA GLU A 44 34.75 -29.19 -24.31
C GLU A 44 33.37 -28.66 -23.90
N GLY A 45 32.33 -28.90 -24.71
CA GLY A 45 30.98 -28.42 -24.44
C GLY A 45 30.08 -28.30 -25.68
N SER A 46 28.88 -27.77 -25.45
CA SER A 46 27.90 -27.44 -26.49
C SER A 46 27.83 -25.93 -26.72
N TYR A 47 27.76 -25.52 -27.98
CA TYR A 47 27.68 -24.13 -28.41
C TYR A 47 26.54 -23.92 -29.41
N LEU A 48 26.09 -22.68 -29.53
CA LEU A 48 25.18 -22.20 -30.56
C LEU A 48 25.95 -21.29 -31.52
N PHE A 49 26.11 -21.74 -32.76
CA PHE A 49 26.64 -20.93 -33.85
C PHE A 49 25.46 -20.34 -34.64
N LYS A 50 25.37 -19.01 -34.71
CA LYS A 50 24.34 -18.31 -35.48
C LYS A 50 24.97 -17.69 -36.72
N VAL A 51 24.41 -17.99 -37.89
CA VAL A 51 24.59 -17.19 -39.11
C VAL A 51 23.44 -16.19 -39.16
N CYS A 52 23.74 -14.92 -38.93
CA CYS A 52 22.74 -13.86 -38.85
C CYS A 52 22.19 -13.56 -40.24
N ASN A 53 20.89 -13.24 -40.31
CA ASN A 53 20.26 -12.81 -41.56
C ASN A 53 21.01 -11.59 -42.16
N ALA A 54 21.18 -11.56 -43.48
CA ALA A 54 21.92 -10.49 -44.15
C ALA A 54 21.19 -9.13 -44.10
N ASP A 55 19.89 -9.13 -43.84
CA ASP A 55 19.09 -7.91 -43.67
C ASP A 55 19.09 -7.40 -42.20
N GLU A 56 19.76 -8.11 -41.28
CA GLU A 56 19.87 -7.70 -39.88
C GLU A 56 20.80 -6.51 -39.71
N ASP A 57 20.38 -5.51 -38.93
CA ASP A 57 21.23 -4.38 -38.57
C ASP A 57 22.39 -4.86 -37.68
N PRO A 58 23.66 -4.68 -38.08
CA PRO A 58 24.80 -5.05 -37.24
C PRO A 58 24.77 -4.44 -35.84
N GLU A 59 24.18 -3.26 -35.65
CA GLU A 59 24.05 -2.60 -34.35
C GLU A 59 23.07 -3.34 -33.42
N VAL A 60 22.10 -4.07 -33.98
CA VAL A 60 21.17 -4.93 -33.21
C VAL A 60 21.89 -6.21 -32.78
N ILE A 61 22.77 -6.77 -33.60
CA ILE A 61 23.63 -7.89 -33.21
C ILE A 61 24.56 -7.48 -32.06
N ASP A 62 25.13 -6.28 -32.15
CA ASP A 62 26.01 -5.70 -31.11
C ASP A 62 25.25 -5.43 -29.79
N LEU A 63 24.02 -4.90 -29.87
CA LEU A 63 23.10 -4.76 -28.72
C LEU A 63 22.98 -6.07 -27.95
N GLN A 64 22.72 -7.18 -28.65
CA GLN A 64 22.50 -8.49 -28.04
C GLN A 64 23.76 -9.00 -27.34
N ILE A 65 24.92 -8.89 -28.01
CA ILE A 65 26.20 -9.36 -27.46
C ILE A 65 26.57 -8.56 -26.21
N LYS A 66 26.44 -7.23 -26.27
CA LYS A 66 26.72 -6.35 -25.14
C LYS A 66 25.73 -6.56 -23.99
N ALA A 67 24.47 -6.85 -24.27
CA ALA A 67 23.48 -7.20 -23.25
C ALA A 67 23.88 -8.48 -22.50
N LEU A 68 24.21 -9.56 -23.23
CA LEU A 68 24.65 -10.82 -22.62
C LEU A 68 25.91 -10.68 -21.78
N ARG A 69 26.85 -9.82 -22.20
CA ARG A 69 28.05 -9.48 -21.40
C ARG A 69 27.71 -8.66 -20.16
N HIS A 70 26.84 -7.67 -20.28
CA HIS A 70 26.38 -6.89 -19.13
C HIS A 70 25.68 -7.79 -18.11
N ILE A 71 24.80 -8.68 -18.57
CA ILE A 71 24.15 -9.69 -17.73
C ILE A 71 25.20 -10.55 -17.04
N ALA A 72 26.19 -11.10 -17.75
CA ALA A 72 27.24 -11.91 -17.16
C ALA A 72 28.07 -11.18 -16.10
N ALA A 73 28.31 -9.88 -16.28
CA ALA A 73 29.03 -9.04 -15.32
C ALA A 73 28.19 -8.70 -14.07
N ARG A 74 26.86 -8.71 -14.17
CA ARG A 74 25.92 -8.43 -13.06
C ARG A 74 25.48 -9.67 -12.31
N ASP A 75 25.28 -10.76 -13.04
CA ASP A 75 24.87 -12.06 -12.53
C ASP A 75 25.51 -13.19 -13.36
N GLU A 76 26.67 -13.65 -12.90
CA GLU A 76 27.43 -14.74 -13.52
C GLU A 76 26.64 -16.06 -13.56
N HIS A 77 25.70 -16.24 -12.65
CA HIS A 77 24.92 -17.46 -12.50
C HIS A 77 23.52 -17.37 -13.14
N LEU A 78 23.19 -16.28 -13.84
CA LEU A 78 21.95 -16.23 -14.62
C LEU A 78 22.09 -17.12 -15.87
N PRO A 79 21.23 -18.13 -16.06
CA PRO A 79 21.36 -19.09 -17.15
C PRO A 79 20.84 -18.51 -18.48
N VAL A 80 21.68 -17.69 -19.11
CA VAL A 80 21.49 -17.14 -20.46
C VAL A 80 22.69 -17.49 -21.34
N PRO A 81 22.57 -17.45 -22.68
CA PRO A 81 23.71 -17.64 -23.57
C PRO A 81 24.87 -16.69 -23.24
N ARG A 82 26.10 -17.18 -23.35
CA ARG A 82 27.32 -16.37 -23.18
C ARG A 82 27.97 -16.17 -24.53
N ALA A 83 28.10 -14.92 -24.99
CA ALA A 83 28.77 -14.60 -26.23
C ALA A 83 30.28 -14.91 -26.12
N LEU A 84 30.80 -15.72 -27.04
CA LEU A 84 32.21 -16.07 -27.11
C LEU A 84 32.91 -15.27 -28.21
N PRO A 85 34.08 -14.68 -27.94
CA PRO A 85 34.84 -13.97 -28.96
C PRO A 85 35.48 -14.96 -29.94
N THR A 86 35.77 -14.46 -31.14
CA THR A 86 36.64 -15.12 -32.11
C THR A 86 38.08 -15.26 -31.58
N LEU A 87 38.91 -16.07 -32.24
CA LEU A 87 40.34 -16.21 -31.93
C LEU A 87 41.12 -14.89 -32.03
N SER A 88 40.62 -13.92 -32.80
CA SER A 88 41.19 -12.57 -32.88
C SER A 88 40.68 -11.61 -31.80
N GLY A 89 39.75 -12.04 -30.95
CA GLY A 89 39.16 -11.24 -29.88
C GLY A 89 37.93 -10.42 -30.28
N GLU A 90 37.50 -10.51 -31.55
CA GLU A 90 36.30 -9.82 -32.05
C GLU A 90 35.03 -10.57 -31.66
N ASP A 91 33.93 -9.83 -31.51
CA ASP A 91 32.63 -10.35 -31.06
C ASP A 91 31.88 -11.16 -32.13
N THR A 92 32.20 -10.87 -33.39
CA THR A 92 31.57 -11.49 -34.56
C THR A 92 32.64 -11.83 -35.59
N GLY A 93 32.29 -12.72 -36.50
CA GLY A 93 33.05 -13.00 -37.71
C GLY A 93 32.24 -12.73 -38.96
N LEU A 94 32.89 -12.83 -40.12
CA LEU A 94 32.25 -12.67 -41.42
C LEU A 94 32.50 -13.91 -42.27
N ILE A 95 31.44 -14.48 -42.82
CA ILE A 95 31.50 -15.57 -43.80
C ILE A 95 30.82 -15.14 -45.10
N HIS A 96 31.04 -15.90 -46.17
CA HIS A 96 30.35 -15.70 -47.43
C HIS A 96 29.71 -17.02 -47.87
N ASP A 97 28.52 -16.96 -48.48
CA ASP A 97 27.92 -18.12 -49.12
C ASP A 97 28.60 -18.45 -50.47
N GLN A 98 28.06 -19.43 -51.20
CA GLN A 98 28.59 -19.83 -52.52
C GLN A 98 28.42 -18.74 -53.59
N GLU A 99 27.52 -17.79 -53.39
CA GLU A 99 27.25 -16.66 -54.31
C GLU A 99 28.05 -15.40 -53.94
N GLY A 100 28.78 -15.42 -52.82
CA GLY A 100 29.57 -14.31 -52.33
C GLY A 100 28.80 -13.33 -51.45
N THR A 101 27.60 -13.68 -50.99
CA THR A 101 26.81 -12.86 -50.05
C THR A 101 27.46 -12.89 -48.67
N PRO A 102 27.78 -11.74 -48.06
CA PRO A 102 28.38 -11.68 -46.74
C PRO A 102 27.34 -11.94 -45.64
N TYR A 103 27.73 -12.73 -44.63
CA TYR A 103 26.93 -12.99 -43.43
C TYR A 103 27.75 -12.79 -42.16
N ILE A 104 27.17 -12.08 -41.19
CA ILE A 104 27.73 -11.95 -39.84
C ILE A 104 27.50 -13.27 -39.11
N VAL A 105 28.52 -13.78 -38.43
CA VAL A 105 28.44 -15.00 -37.61
C VAL A 105 28.87 -14.72 -36.18
N ARG A 106 28.25 -15.42 -35.25
CA ARG A 106 28.58 -15.34 -33.81
C ARG A 106 28.46 -16.69 -33.13
N LEU A 107 29.26 -16.86 -32.08
CA LEU A 107 29.25 -18.06 -31.25
C LEU A 107 28.77 -17.73 -29.84
N MET A 108 27.87 -18.56 -29.30
CA MET A 108 27.38 -18.44 -27.94
C MET A 108 27.44 -19.80 -27.22
N SER A 109 27.50 -19.79 -25.88
CA SER A 109 27.31 -21.01 -25.11
C SER A 109 25.89 -21.56 -25.32
N PHE A 110 25.75 -22.88 -25.43
CA PHE A 110 24.44 -23.51 -25.53
C PHE A 110 23.77 -23.60 -24.14
N VAL A 111 22.52 -23.16 -24.04
CA VAL A 111 21.70 -23.34 -22.83
C VAL A 111 21.04 -24.72 -22.94
N ALA A 112 21.40 -25.64 -22.04
CA ALA A 112 20.91 -27.01 -22.07
C ALA A 112 19.48 -27.12 -21.50
N GLY A 113 18.65 -27.93 -22.16
CA GLY A 113 17.28 -28.22 -21.77
C GLY A 113 16.34 -28.18 -22.97
N ASP A 114 15.05 -28.30 -22.69
CA ASP A 114 13.95 -28.26 -23.66
C ASP A 114 13.09 -27.01 -23.41
N THR A 115 12.40 -26.52 -24.43
CA THR A 115 11.49 -25.38 -24.25
C THR A 115 10.22 -25.82 -23.52
N ILE A 116 9.57 -24.93 -22.75
CA ILE A 116 8.26 -25.23 -22.13
C ILE A 116 7.23 -25.65 -23.20
N ARG A 117 7.28 -25.04 -24.40
CA ARG A 117 6.41 -25.36 -25.54
C ARG A 117 6.51 -26.82 -25.97
N SER A 118 7.69 -27.43 -25.84
CA SER A 118 7.92 -28.84 -26.17
C SER A 118 7.33 -29.80 -25.13
N HIS A 119 7.02 -29.31 -23.92
CA HIS A 119 6.53 -30.09 -22.78
C HIS A 119 5.31 -29.44 -22.10
N PRO A 120 4.18 -29.28 -22.82
CA PRO A 120 2.98 -28.66 -22.26
C PRO A 120 2.42 -29.39 -21.03
N GLU A 121 2.74 -30.67 -20.84
CA GLU A 121 2.36 -31.48 -19.68
C GLU A 121 3.08 -31.07 -18.38
N LEU A 122 4.17 -30.30 -18.46
CA LEU A 122 4.96 -29.84 -17.32
C LEU A 122 4.54 -28.44 -16.81
N ASP A 123 3.50 -27.85 -17.40
CA ASP A 123 2.99 -26.53 -17.04
C ASP A 123 2.28 -26.50 -15.66
N THR A 124 3.07 -26.40 -14.59
CA THR A 124 2.60 -26.36 -13.21
C THR A 124 2.62 -24.93 -12.62
N PRO A 125 1.85 -24.66 -11.55
CA PRO A 125 1.95 -23.39 -10.81
C PRO A 125 3.36 -23.06 -10.32
N ALA A 126 4.15 -24.08 -9.96
CA ALA A 126 5.54 -23.90 -9.52
C ALA A 126 6.42 -23.42 -10.68
N LEU A 127 6.31 -24.06 -11.85
CA LEU A 127 7.06 -23.67 -13.04
C LEU A 127 6.73 -22.25 -13.49
N ARG A 128 5.45 -21.86 -13.46
CA ARG A 128 5.01 -20.49 -13.79
C ARG A 128 5.59 -19.44 -12.84
N ARG A 129 5.64 -19.72 -11.52
CA ARG A 129 6.33 -18.84 -10.56
C ARG A 129 7.82 -18.74 -10.88
N SER A 130 8.47 -19.87 -11.18
CA SER A 130 9.88 -19.88 -11.60
C SER A 130 10.11 -19.07 -12.89
N SER A 131 9.16 -19.06 -13.84
CA SER A 131 9.21 -18.18 -15.02
C SER A 131 9.22 -16.70 -14.64
N GLY A 132 8.32 -16.29 -13.74
CA GLY A 132 8.29 -14.92 -13.23
C GLY A 132 9.57 -14.53 -12.48
N GLU A 133 10.06 -15.41 -11.61
CA GLU A 133 11.30 -15.22 -10.85
C GLU A 133 12.52 -15.07 -11.78
N MET A 134 12.65 -15.94 -12.79
CA MET A 134 13.75 -15.88 -13.75
C MET A 134 13.71 -14.60 -14.58
N LEU A 135 12.52 -14.18 -15.03
CA LEU A 135 12.35 -12.92 -15.77
C LEU A 135 12.70 -11.71 -14.90
N ALA A 136 12.21 -11.65 -13.66
CA ALA A 136 12.57 -10.56 -12.74
C ALA A 136 14.08 -10.51 -12.45
N ARG A 137 14.74 -11.67 -12.37
CA ARG A 137 16.20 -11.77 -12.22
C ARG A 137 16.93 -11.28 -13.46
N LEU A 138 16.42 -11.59 -14.66
CA LEU A 138 16.95 -11.03 -15.92
C LEU A 138 16.80 -9.51 -15.95
N ASP A 139 15.63 -8.98 -15.59
CA ASP A 139 15.38 -7.54 -15.52
C ASP A 139 16.33 -6.83 -14.54
N LEU A 140 16.60 -7.45 -13.38
CA LEU A 140 17.61 -6.95 -12.44
C LEU A 140 19.02 -6.96 -13.03
N ALA A 141 19.38 -8.01 -13.78
CA ALA A 141 20.70 -8.13 -14.40
C ALA A 141 20.89 -7.11 -15.55
N LEU A 142 19.82 -6.77 -16.28
CA LEU A 142 19.83 -5.75 -17.33
C LEU A 142 19.79 -4.31 -16.79
N ARG A 143 19.54 -4.11 -15.49
CA ARG A 143 19.46 -2.77 -14.90
C ARG A 143 20.72 -1.95 -15.19
N GLY A 144 20.50 -0.76 -15.76
CA GLY A 144 21.55 0.19 -16.12
C GLY A 144 22.30 -0.15 -17.42
N PHE A 145 21.86 -1.16 -18.18
CA PHE A 145 22.31 -1.38 -19.54
C PHE A 145 21.62 -0.41 -20.51
N PHE A 146 22.38 0.13 -21.45
CA PHE A 146 21.89 1.03 -22.49
C PHE A 146 22.61 0.74 -23.81
N HIS A 147 21.87 0.85 -24.91
CA HIS A 147 22.42 0.72 -26.26
C HIS A 147 21.61 1.57 -27.24
N PRO A 148 22.23 2.30 -28.19
CA PRO A 148 21.50 3.10 -29.17
C PRO A 148 20.52 2.29 -30.02
N ALA A 149 20.89 1.08 -30.42
CA ALA A 149 20.03 0.19 -31.21
C ALA A 149 18.81 -0.38 -30.45
N ALA A 150 18.71 -0.14 -29.13
CA ALA A 150 17.53 -0.55 -28.37
C ALA A 150 16.26 0.24 -28.76
N ASP A 151 16.39 1.37 -29.45
CA ASP A 151 15.27 2.15 -29.99
C ASP A 151 14.79 1.65 -31.37
N GLN A 152 15.18 0.43 -31.75
CA GLN A 152 14.77 -0.18 -33.01
C GLN A 152 13.25 -0.40 -33.10
N GLU A 153 12.70 -0.30 -34.31
CA GLU A 153 11.31 -0.69 -34.57
C GLU A 153 11.24 -2.20 -34.89
N HIS A 154 10.74 -3.00 -33.94
CA HIS A 154 10.50 -4.42 -34.16
C HIS A 154 8.98 -4.71 -34.26
N PRO A 155 8.51 -5.55 -35.21
CA PRO A 155 7.08 -5.84 -35.38
C PRO A 155 6.41 -6.45 -34.14
N TRP A 156 7.20 -7.12 -33.30
CA TRP A 156 6.74 -7.77 -32.08
C TRP A 156 6.85 -6.88 -30.84
N THR A 157 7.31 -5.63 -30.97
CA THR A 157 7.40 -4.71 -29.85
C THR A 157 6.01 -4.21 -29.44
N MET A 158 5.67 -4.36 -28.16
CA MET A 158 4.35 -3.98 -27.65
C MET A 158 4.01 -2.48 -27.75
N THR A 159 5.00 -1.58 -27.78
CA THR A 159 4.76 -0.16 -28.05
C THR A 159 4.24 0.10 -29.47
N GLN A 160 4.42 -0.86 -30.38
CA GLN A 160 4.01 -0.78 -31.79
C GLN A 160 2.62 -1.40 -32.05
N VAL A 161 1.96 -1.95 -31.03
CA VAL A 161 0.58 -2.51 -31.12
C VAL A 161 -0.39 -1.59 -31.88
N PRO A 162 -0.40 -0.25 -31.71
CA PRO A 162 -1.28 0.63 -32.47
C PRO A 162 -1.10 0.58 -33.99
N LYS A 163 0.12 0.33 -34.50
CA LYS A 163 0.40 0.22 -35.94
C LYS A 163 -0.28 -1.00 -36.56
N LEU A 164 -0.60 -2.01 -35.74
CA LEU A 164 -1.21 -3.26 -36.22
C LEU A 164 -2.67 -3.10 -36.68
N LEU A 165 -3.33 -1.98 -36.35
CA LEU A 165 -4.67 -1.65 -36.89
C LEU A 165 -4.71 -1.73 -38.41
N GLU A 166 -3.61 -1.40 -39.10
CA GLU A 166 -3.55 -1.43 -40.56
C GLU A 166 -3.66 -2.86 -41.13
N TYR A 167 -3.37 -3.88 -40.32
CA TYR A 167 -3.33 -5.28 -40.71
C TYR A 167 -4.53 -6.10 -40.19
N THR A 168 -5.44 -5.52 -39.39
CA THR A 168 -6.60 -6.26 -38.85
C THR A 168 -7.55 -6.74 -39.93
N HIS A 169 -7.51 -6.15 -41.14
CA HIS A 169 -8.26 -6.58 -42.30
C HIS A 169 -7.90 -8.01 -42.76
N SER A 170 -6.74 -8.53 -42.37
CA SER A 170 -6.33 -9.93 -42.63
C SER A 170 -7.02 -10.95 -41.72
N ILE A 171 -7.65 -10.51 -40.63
CA ILE A 171 -8.42 -11.39 -39.73
C ILE A 171 -9.79 -11.66 -40.37
N SER A 172 -10.02 -12.91 -40.76
CA SER A 172 -11.20 -13.31 -41.53
C SER A 172 -12.48 -13.39 -40.69
N ASP A 173 -12.36 -13.73 -39.40
CA ASP A 173 -13.50 -13.74 -38.47
C ASP A 173 -13.87 -12.33 -38.00
N ASN A 174 -15.14 -11.95 -38.18
CA ASN A 174 -15.61 -10.60 -37.88
C ASN A 174 -15.63 -10.28 -36.39
N VAL A 175 -15.92 -11.26 -35.53
CA VAL A 175 -15.97 -11.08 -34.07
C VAL A 175 -14.55 -10.94 -33.54
N ALA A 176 -13.65 -11.82 -33.97
CA ALA A 176 -12.24 -11.78 -33.64
C ALA A 176 -11.60 -10.46 -34.07
N ARG A 177 -11.82 -10.03 -35.32
CA ARG A 177 -11.33 -8.74 -35.83
C ARG A 177 -11.80 -7.58 -34.98
N ARG A 178 -13.09 -7.54 -34.64
CA ARG A 178 -13.66 -6.48 -33.78
C ARG A 178 -13.03 -6.50 -32.39
N ASN A 179 -12.87 -7.67 -31.77
CA ASN A 179 -12.25 -7.80 -30.45
C ASN A 179 -10.80 -7.31 -30.47
N VAL A 180 -10.02 -7.70 -31.48
CA VAL A 180 -8.64 -7.24 -31.69
C VAL A 180 -8.59 -5.72 -31.87
N GLU A 181 -9.44 -5.14 -32.73
CA GLU A 181 -9.50 -3.69 -32.95
C GLU A 181 -9.85 -2.92 -31.67
N MET A 182 -10.79 -3.42 -30.85
CA MET A 182 -11.13 -2.83 -29.56
C MET A 182 -9.94 -2.89 -28.58
N ILE A 183 -9.24 -4.01 -28.50
CA ILE A 183 -8.07 -4.17 -27.64
C ILE A 183 -6.96 -3.20 -28.09
N ILE A 184 -6.65 -3.14 -29.38
CA ILE A 184 -5.61 -2.25 -29.91
C ILE A 184 -5.97 -0.79 -29.65
N ALA A 185 -7.23 -0.38 -29.86
CA ALA A 185 -7.70 0.96 -29.57
C ALA A 185 -7.52 1.31 -28.08
N LYS A 186 -7.90 0.40 -27.17
CA LYS A 186 -7.70 0.58 -25.73
C LYS A 186 -6.22 0.69 -25.35
N VAL A 187 -5.35 -0.16 -25.92
CA VAL A 187 -3.91 -0.09 -25.67
C VAL A 187 -3.35 1.26 -26.13
N ARG A 188 -3.75 1.73 -27.31
CA ARG A 188 -3.34 3.03 -27.87
C ARG A 188 -3.79 4.21 -27.02
N ASP A 189 -5.08 4.25 -26.68
CA ASP A 189 -5.73 5.46 -26.14
C ASP A 189 -5.66 5.54 -24.61
N GLU A 190 -5.59 4.40 -23.91
CA GLU A 190 -5.68 4.33 -22.45
C GLU A 190 -4.42 3.77 -21.78
N VAL A 191 -3.77 2.76 -22.39
CA VAL A 191 -2.69 2.02 -21.72
C VAL A 191 -1.32 2.66 -21.95
N LEU A 192 -0.90 2.84 -23.21
CA LEU A 192 0.42 3.39 -23.54
C LEU A 192 0.66 4.79 -22.95
N PRO A 193 -0.33 5.72 -22.89
CA PRO A 193 -0.12 7.00 -22.21
C PRO A 193 0.23 6.86 -20.72
N ARG A 194 -0.27 5.81 -20.05
CA ARG A 194 0.01 5.55 -18.64
C ARG A 194 1.40 4.94 -18.42
N THR A 195 1.91 4.17 -19.38
CA THR A 195 3.21 3.51 -19.24
C THR A 195 4.38 4.49 -19.28
N ALA A 196 4.21 5.70 -19.83
CA ALA A 196 5.24 6.74 -19.91
C ALA A 196 5.84 7.15 -18.55
N HIS A 197 5.11 6.96 -17.45
CA HIS A 197 5.56 7.29 -16.10
C HIS A 197 6.10 6.08 -15.32
N MET A 198 6.11 4.89 -15.92
CA MET A 198 6.58 3.65 -15.30
C MET A 198 8.10 3.49 -15.47
N ARG A 199 8.64 2.46 -14.83
CA ARG A 199 10.06 2.07 -14.97
C ARG A 199 10.33 1.59 -16.41
N HIS A 200 11.43 2.06 -17.02
CA HIS A 200 11.87 1.66 -18.36
C HIS A 200 13.32 1.19 -18.35
N GLN A 201 13.64 0.24 -19.23
CA GLN A 201 15.01 -0.19 -19.51
C GLN A 201 15.06 -0.94 -20.85
N VAL A 202 16.26 -1.41 -21.25
CA VAL A 202 16.36 -2.44 -22.28
C VAL A 202 15.83 -3.75 -21.71
N VAL A 203 14.79 -4.28 -22.33
CA VAL A 203 14.02 -5.47 -21.89
C VAL A 203 14.16 -6.60 -22.92
N HIS A 204 13.84 -7.83 -22.52
CA HIS A 204 14.01 -9.03 -23.37
C HIS A 204 12.94 -9.14 -24.47
N GLN A 205 11.70 -8.82 -24.13
CA GLN A 205 10.49 -8.77 -24.97
C GLN A 205 10.05 -10.07 -25.64
N ASP A 206 10.74 -11.19 -25.38
CA ASP A 206 10.37 -12.49 -25.98
C ASP A 206 10.45 -13.69 -25.02
N ALA A 207 10.18 -13.47 -23.74
CA ALA A 207 10.28 -14.52 -22.70
C ALA A 207 9.05 -15.45 -22.63
N HIS A 208 8.56 -15.95 -23.78
CA HIS A 208 7.42 -16.86 -23.86
C HIS A 208 7.85 -18.35 -23.76
N THR A 209 6.88 -19.27 -23.80
CA THR A 209 7.09 -20.73 -23.64
C THR A 209 8.08 -21.37 -24.61
N GLY A 210 8.44 -20.70 -25.70
CA GLY A 210 9.41 -21.17 -26.69
C GLY A 210 10.85 -20.77 -26.37
N ASN A 211 11.04 -19.74 -25.54
CA ASN A 211 12.35 -19.20 -25.19
C ASN A 211 12.69 -19.37 -23.70
N LEU A 212 11.75 -19.88 -22.92
CA LEU A 212 11.97 -20.37 -21.57
C LEU A 212 12.35 -21.85 -21.63
N VAL A 213 13.55 -22.16 -21.15
CA VAL A 213 14.14 -23.50 -21.16
C VAL A 213 13.94 -24.16 -19.80
N ILE A 214 13.61 -25.45 -19.81
CA ILE A 214 13.47 -26.30 -18.63
C ILE A 214 14.40 -27.51 -18.72
N ASP A 215 14.76 -28.03 -17.57
CA ASP A 215 15.40 -29.32 -17.42
C ASP A 215 14.30 -30.34 -17.09
N PRO A 216 13.97 -31.31 -17.98
CA PRO A 216 12.90 -32.27 -17.70
C PRO A 216 13.11 -33.11 -16.43
N SER A 217 14.35 -33.20 -15.92
CA SER A 217 14.64 -33.85 -14.64
C SER A 217 14.29 -32.99 -13.42
N ARG A 218 14.11 -31.68 -13.62
CA ARG A 218 13.72 -30.67 -12.63
C ARG A 218 12.61 -29.78 -13.23
N PRO A 219 11.41 -30.34 -13.46
CA PRO A 219 10.36 -29.70 -14.27
C PRO A 219 9.67 -28.49 -13.60
N THR A 220 10.11 -28.11 -12.39
CA THR A 220 9.59 -26.94 -11.66
C THR A 220 10.43 -25.69 -11.87
N ASP A 221 11.64 -25.82 -12.42
CA ASP A 221 12.62 -24.75 -12.44
C ASP A 221 12.94 -24.35 -13.89
N ILE A 222 13.03 -23.04 -14.13
CA ILE A 222 13.56 -22.54 -15.40
C ILE A 222 15.07 -22.77 -15.44
N ALA A 223 15.50 -23.57 -16.40
CA ALA A 223 16.89 -23.88 -16.68
C ALA A 223 17.60 -22.81 -17.50
N GLY A 224 16.87 -21.94 -18.20
CA GLY A 224 17.44 -20.77 -18.87
C GLY A 224 16.47 -19.92 -19.68
N ILE A 225 16.94 -18.76 -20.12
CA ILE A 225 16.27 -17.88 -21.09
C ILE A 225 17.15 -17.80 -22.33
N ILE A 226 16.56 -18.01 -23.50
CA ILE A 226 17.23 -17.92 -24.80
C ILE A 226 16.59 -16.85 -25.68
N ASP A 227 17.29 -16.56 -26.78
CA ASP A 227 16.87 -15.67 -27.87
C ASP A 227 16.64 -14.20 -27.52
N PHE A 228 17.75 -13.44 -27.54
CA PHE A 228 17.78 -12.02 -27.23
C PHE A 228 17.53 -11.15 -28.49
N GLY A 229 16.92 -11.70 -29.54
CA GLY A 229 16.70 -11.01 -30.82
C GLY A 229 15.86 -9.73 -30.71
N ASP A 230 14.87 -9.78 -29.83
CA ASP A 230 13.77 -8.82 -29.76
C ASP A 230 14.00 -7.70 -28.74
N MET A 231 15.22 -7.57 -28.24
CA MET A 231 15.55 -6.59 -27.21
C MET A 231 15.27 -5.16 -27.67
N VAL A 232 14.52 -4.42 -26.86
CA VAL A 232 14.21 -3.00 -27.09
C VAL A 232 14.18 -2.23 -25.78
N TYR A 233 14.23 -0.90 -25.86
CA TYR A 233 13.97 -0.02 -24.74
C TYR A 233 12.46 0.17 -24.55
N ALA A 234 11.91 -0.29 -23.42
CA ALA A 234 10.48 -0.26 -23.14
C ALA A 234 10.17 -0.28 -21.63
N PRO A 235 8.91 -0.04 -21.21
CA PRO A 235 8.49 -0.26 -19.83
C PRO A 235 8.75 -1.70 -19.37
N LEU A 236 9.29 -1.90 -18.17
CA LEU A 236 9.62 -3.24 -17.62
C LEU A 236 8.40 -4.16 -17.60
N ILE A 237 7.23 -3.61 -17.29
CA ILE A 237 5.97 -4.37 -17.20
C ILE A 237 5.60 -5.09 -18.51
N MET A 238 6.16 -4.67 -19.65
CA MET A 238 5.93 -5.33 -20.94
C MET A 238 6.60 -6.72 -21.00
N ASP A 239 7.78 -6.90 -20.38
CA ASP A 239 8.43 -8.21 -20.30
C ASP A 239 7.55 -9.20 -19.53
N LEU A 240 6.97 -8.74 -18.42
CA LEU A 240 6.04 -9.55 -17.65
C LEU A 240 4.77 -9.85 -18.45
N ALA A 241 4.24 -8.89 -19.20
CA ALA A 241 3.09 -9.14 -20.07
C ALA A 241 3.38 -10.21 -21.14
N VAL A 242 4.59 -10.23 -21.71
CA VAL A 242 5.03 -11.26 -22.67
C VAL A 242 5.21 -12.61 -22.00
N ALA A 243 5.90 -12.70 -20.85
CA ALA A 243 6.09 -13.97 -20.16
C ALA A 243 4.78 -14.56 -19.60
N THR A 244 3.80 -13.69 -19.40
CA THR A 244 2.45 -14.04 -18.98
C THR A 244 1.55 -14.40 -20.17
N ASP A 245 2.00 -14.16 -21.40
CA ASP A 245 1.28 -14.60 -22.60
C ASP A 245 1.18 -16.13 -22.61
N LEU A 246 -0.07 -16.61 -22.59
CA LEU A 246 -0.42 -18.02 -22.50
C LEU A 246 -0.53 -18.67 -23.88
N THR A 247 -0.15 -17.97 -24.96
CA THR A 247 -0.14 -18.54 -26.31
C THR A 247 0.72 -19.82 -26.37
N GLY A 248 0.11 -20.90 -26.88
CA GLY A 248 0.72 -22.22 -26.97
C GLY A 248 0.49 -23.16 -25.77
N ARG A 249 -0.32 -22.78 -24.77
CA ARG A 249 -0.71 -23.66 -23.65
C ARG A 249 -2.03 -24.41 -23.94
N PRO A 250 -2.19 -25.68 -23.51
CA PRO A 250 -3.39 -26.49 -23.81
C PRO A 250 -4.70 -25.94 -23.23
N SER A 251 -4.63 -25.22 -22.12
CA SER A 251 -5.77 -24.55 -21.48
C SER A 251 -5.39 -23.16 -20.99
N LEU A 252 -6.31 -22.20 -21.17
CA LEU A 252 -6.21 -20.90 -20.54
C LEU A 252 -6.79 -20.98 -19.13
N SER A 253 -5.99 -20.62 -18.14
CA SER A 253 -6.42 -20.42 -16.76
C SER A 253 -5.94 -19.04 -16.34
N PRO A 254 -6.85 -18.13 -15.94
CA PRO A 254 -6.47 -16.85 -15.34
C PRO A 254 -5.47 -17.01 -14.20
N GLU A 255 -5.57 -18.07 -13.41
CA GLU A 255 -4.65 -18.37 -12.32
C GLU A 255 -3.20 -18.54 -12.77
N GLY A 256 -2.98 -19.04 -13.99
CA GLY A 256 -1.65 -19.15 -14.56
C GLY A 256 -0.95 -17.80 -14.71
N MET A 257 -1.70 -16.74 -15.02
CA MET A 257 -1.14 -15.39 -15.12
C MET A 257 -0.72 -14.85 -13.75
N PHE A 258 -1.49 -15.18 -12.71
CA PHE A 258 -1.19 -14.77 -11.34
C PHE A 258 0.07 -15.46 -10.82
N ASP A 259 0.28 -16.73 -11.17
CA ASP A 259 1.50 -17.46 -10.78
C ASP A 259 2.77 -16.78 -11.32
N VAL A 260 2.78 -16.40 -12.61
CA VAL A 260 3.94 -15.69 -13.20
C VAL A 260 4.14 -14.33 -12.54
N ALA A 261 3.07 -13.54 -12.36
CA ALA A 261 3.15 -12.23 -11.72
C ALA A 261 3.62 -12.31 -10.26
N VAL A 262 3.17 -13.32 -9.50
CA VAL A 262 3.63 -13.58 -8.12
C VAL A 262 5.10 -13.96 -8.08
N GLY A 263 5.55 -14.79 -9.02
CA GLY A 263 6.96 -15.12 -9.15
C GLY A 263 7.82 -13.89 -9.41
N TYR A 264 7.38 -13.03 -10.34
CA TYR A 264 8.06 -11.78 -10.66
C TYR A 264 8.11 -10.82 -9.46
N ASP A 265 6.96 -10.54 -8.83
CA ASP A 265 6.82 -9.66 -7.66
C ASP A 265 7.70 -10.11 -6.48
N SER A 266 7.96 -11.42 -6.35
CA SER A 266 8.80 -11.95 -5.27
C SER A 266 10.28 -11.58 -5.39
N VAL A 267 10.76 -11.26 -6.59
CA VAL A 267 12.17 -10.92 -6.89
C VAL A 267 12.32 -9.44 -7.21
N LEU A 268 11.44 -8.90 -8.06
CA LEU A 268 11.38 -7.49 -8.43
C LEU A 268 9.97 -6.96 -8.15
N PRO A 269 9.75 -6.28 -6.99
CA PRO A 269 8.43 -5.82 -6.60
C PRO A 269 7.77 -4.97 -7.68
N LEU A 270 6.51 -5.27 -7.95
CA LEU A 270 5.68 -4.53 -8.88
C LEU A 270 5.29 -3.18 -8.29
N GLU A 271 5.00 -2.21 -9.15
CA GLU A 271 4.37 -0.94 -8.77
C GLU A 271 2.88 -0.98 -9.07
N GLU A 272 2.08 -0.26 -8.29
CA GLU A 272 0.62 -0.27 -8.44
C GLU A 272 0.18 0.13 -9.86
N ALA A 273 0.87 1.12 -10.45
CA ALA A 273 0.61 1.57 -11.81
C ALA A 273 0.87 0.48 -12.87
N GLU A 274 1.84 -0.40 -12.64
CA GLU A 274 2.17 -1.52 -13.52
C GLU A 274 1.10 -2.60 -13.45
N VAL A 275 0.65 -2.95 -12.24
CA VAL A 275 -0.43 -3.94 -12.03
C VAL A 275 -1.73 -3.49 -12.69
N ASP A 276 -2.04 -2.20 -12.67
CA ASP A 276 -3.26 -1.65 -13.26
C ASP A 276 -3.39 -1.84 -14.76
N VAL A 277 -2.28 -1.95 -15.48
CA VAL A 277 -2.24 -2.07 -16.94
C VAL A 277 -1.90 -3.48 -17.41
N LEU A 278 -1.41 -4.36 -16.54
CA LEU A 278 -0.86 -5.66 -16.93
C LEU A 278 -1.88 -6.52 -17.71
N VAL A 279 -3.14 -6.57 -17.27
CA VAL A 279 -4.20 -7.32 -17.96
C VAL A 279 -4.44 -6.78 -19.38
N ASP A 280 -4.43 -5.46 -19.57
CA ASP A 280 -4.61 -4.87 -20.91
C ASP A 280 -3.38 -5.09 -21.80
N LEU A 281 -2.18 -5.07 -21.23
CA LEU A 281 -0.94 -5.37 -21.94
C LEU A 281 -0.88 -6.83 -22.40
N ILE A 282 -1.33 -7.78 -21.59
CA ILE A 282 -1.44 -9.20 -21.96
C ILE A 282 -2.43 -9.37 -23.13
N LEU A 283 -3.62 -8.76 -23.03
CA LEU A 283 -4.59 -8.76 -24.14
C LEU A 283 -4.00 -8.10 -25.40
N GLY A 284 -3.25 -7.01 -25.24
CA GLY A 284 -2.53 -6.34 -26.31
C GLY A 284 -1.50 -7.23 -27.00
N ARG A 285 -0.73 -8.01 -26.22
CA ARG A 285 0.23 -8.99 -26.76
C ARG A 285 -0.48 -10.07 -27.56
N MET A 286 -1.60 -10.61 -27.05
CA MET A 286 -2.38 -11.62 -27.79
C MET A 286 -3.01 -11.06 -29.08
N ALA A 287 -3.53 -9.83 -29.04
CA ALA A 287 -4.07 -9.14 -30.21
C ALA A 287 -2.99 -8.88 -31.27
N MET A 288 -1.78 -8.55 -30.84
CA MET A 288 -0.61 -8.44 -31.72
C MET A 288 -0.28 -9.77 -32.38
N THR A 289 -0.16 -10.86 -31.60
CA THR A 289 0.08 -12.21 -32.15
C THR A 289 -1.00 -12.61 -33.16
N ALA A 290 -2.28 -12.37 -32.85
CA ALA A 290 -3.40 -12.70 -33.74
C ALA A 290 -3.33 -11.92 -35.06
N THR A 291 -2.98 -10.64 -34.99
CA THR A 291 -2.89 -9.79 -36.18
C THR A 291 -1.69 -10.16 -37.06
N ILE A 292 -0.53 -10.40 -36.45
CA ILE A 292 0.70 -10.77 -37.19
C ILE A 292 0.54 -12.13 -37.86
N VAL A 293 -0.02 -13.13 -37.16
CA VAL A 293 -0.28 -14.46 -37.73
C VAL A 293 -1.26 -14.37 -38.90
N ALA A 294 -2.36 -13.63 -38.74
CA ALA A 294 -3.35 -13.43 -39.82
C ALA A 294 -2.75 -12.73 -41.06
N ALA A 295 -1.94 -11.69 -40.85
CA ALA A 295 -1.25 -11.00 -41.93
C ALA A 295 -0.23 -11.90 -42.64
N ARG A 296 0.54 -12.70 -41.89
CA ARG A 296 1.49 -13.67 -42.47
C ARG A 296 0.76 -14.75 -43.28
N ASN A 297 -0.33 -15.31 -42.77
CA ASN A 297 -1.13 -16.32 -43.47
C ASN A 297 -1.76 -15.79 -44.76
N ALA A 298 -2.20 -14.52 -44.78
CA ALA A 298 -2.73 -13.89 -45.98
C ALA A 298 -1.68 -13.73 -47.09
N LEU A 299 -0.40 -13.60 -46.73
CA LEU A 299 0.70 -13.38 -47.68
C LEU A 299 1.40 -14.69 -48.10
N TRP A 300 1.50 -15.68 -47.20
CA TRP A 300 2.15 -16.96 -47.47
C TRP A 300 1.30 -18.15 -46.99
N PRO A 301 0.23 -18.53 -47.72
CA PRO A 301 -0.76 -19.52 -47.29
C PRO A 301 -0.28 -21.00 -47.28
N LEU A 302 1.03 -21.26 -47.14
CA LEU A 302 1.66 -22.56 -47.48
C LEU A 302 1.73 -23.62 -46.36
N VAL A 303 1.14 -23.43 -45.17
CA VAL A 303 1.18 -24.47 -44.12
C VAL A 303 -0.14 -24.59 -43.35
N PRO A 304 -0.88 -25.73 -43.45
CA PRO A 304 -2.16 -25.96 -42.76
C PRO A 304 -2.14 -25.81 -41.24
N ALA A 305 -0.98 -25.98 -40.59
CA ALA A 305 -0.83 -25.88 -39.13
C ALA A 305 -1.10 -24.48 -38.56
N TYR A 306 -1.04 -23.42 -39.37
CA TYR A 306 -1.28 -22.06 -38.88
C TYR A 306 -2.76 -21.67 -38.79
N HIS A 307 -3.67 -22.35 -39.50
CA HIS A 307 -5.09 -21.98 -39.49
C HIS A 307 -5.81 -22.45 -38.21
N ASP A 308 -5.52 -23.66 -37.74
CA ASP A 308 -6.07 -24.15 -36.46
C ASP A 308 -5.57 -23.32 -35.26
N HIS A 309 -4.33 -22.81 -35.36
CA HIS A 309 -3.73 -21.91 -34.37
C HIS A 309 -4.43 -20.53 -34.32
N GLU A 310 -4.87 -20.00 -35.47
CA GLU A 310 -5.63 -18.73 -35.52
C GLU A 310 -6.99 -18.85 -34.80
N VAL A 311 -7.75 -19.90 -35.11
CA VAL A 311 -9.09 -20.10 -34.53
C VAL A 311 -9.01 -20.28 -33.02
N GLN A 312 -8.01 -21.02 -32.54
CA GLN A 312 -7.76 -21.16 -31.10
C GLN A 312 -7.45 -19.81 -30.46
N LEU A 313 -6.54 -19.02 -31.05
CA LEU A 313 -6.15 -17.71 -30.52
C LEU A 313 -7.32 -16.72 -30.43
N TRP A 314 -8.24 -16.74 -31.40
CA TRP A 314 -9.43 -15.88 -31.37
C TRP A 314 -10.38 -16.23 -30.22
N SER A 315 -10.67 -17.52 -30.03
CA SER A 315 -11.52 -18.00 -28.92
C SER A 315 -10.90 -17.68 -27.56
N GLN A 316 -9.57 -17.77 -27.47
CA GLN A 316 -8.78 -17.43 -26.30
C GLN A 316 -8.90 -15.93 -25.95
N ILE A 317 -8.75 -15.03 -26.94
CA ILE A 317 -8.93 -13.59 -26.75
C ILE A 317 -10.35 -13.27 -26.27
N GLU A 318 -11.37 -13.86 -26.89
CA GLU A 318 -12.77 -13.63 -26.51
C GLU A 318 -13.03 -14.02 -25.04
N THR A 319 -12.51 -15.19 -24.62
CA THR A 319 -12.65 -15.68 -23.24
C THR A 319 -12.00 -14.74 -22.23
N LEU A 320 -10.75 -14.33 -22.47
CA LEU A 320 -10.03 -13.44 -21.55
C LEU A 320 -10.61 -12.03 -21.53
N LEU A 321 -11.09 -11.52 -22.67
CA LEU A 321 -11.75 -10.22 -22.73
C LEU A 321 -13.01 -10.21 -21.86
N ALA A 322 -13.79 -11.30 -21.86
CA ALA A 322 -14.97 -11.45 -21.00
C ALA A 322 -14.60 -11.55 -19.50
N SER A 323 -13.46 -12.17 -19.16
CA SER A 323 -12.99 -12.35 -17.79
C SER A 323 -12.04 -11.23 -17.28
N ALA A 324 -11.79 -10.19 -18.08
CA ALA A 324 -10.80 -9.16 -17.76
C ALA A 324 -11.05 -8.44 -16.40
N PRO A 325 -12.29 -8.13 -15.98
CA PRO A 325 -12.53 -7.56 -14.63
C PRO A 325 -12.08 -8.51 -13.51
N ASP A 326 -12.50 -9.78 -13.56
CA ASP A 326 -12.13 -10.80 -12.57
C ASP A 326 -10.61 -11.05 -12.56
N MET A 327 -9.96 -10.97 -13.73
CA MET A 327 -8.51 -11.06 -13.84
C MET A 327 -7.78 -9.92 -13.13
N ARG A 328 -8.26 -8.67 -13.22
CA ARG A 328 -7.65 -7.54 -12.50
C ARG A 328 -7.76 -7.71 -10.98
N ILE A 329 -8.92 -8.16 -10.52
CA ILE A 329 -9.20 -8.49 -9.12
C ILE A 329 -8.24 -9.59 -8.64
N GLY A 330 -8.20 -10.71 -9.36
CA GLY A 330 -7.34 -11.85 -9.04
C GLY A 330 -5.86 -11.47 -9.00
N LEU A 331 -5.41 -10.68 -9.98
CA LEU A 331 -4.03 -10.22 -10.07
C LEU A 331 -3.64 -9.32 -8.88
N ARG A 332 -4.45 -8.30 -8.56
CA ARG A 332 -4.19 -7.41 -7.42
C ARG A 332 -4.17 -8.18 -6.09
N ARG A 333 -5.11 -9.10 -5.88
CA ARG A 333 -5.10 -9.99 -4.71
C ARG A 333 -3.84 -10.84 -4.64
N ALA A 334 -3.44 -11.46 -5.75
CA ALA A 334 -2.27 -12.33 -5.80
C ALA A 334 -0.97 -11.57 -5.51
N THR A 335 -0.88 -10.32 -5.97
CA THR A 335 0.27 -9.41 -5.80
C THR A 335 0.16 -8.50 -4.57
N ARG A 336 -0.85 -8.73 -3.70
CA ARG A 336 -1.07 -8.00 -2.42
C ARG A 336 -1.28 -6.49 -2.57
N PHE A 337 -1.79 -6.05 -3.71
CA PHE A 337 -2.27 -4.68 -3.88
C PHE A 337 -3.72 -4.54 -3.40
N PRO A 338 -4.14 -3.32 -3.01
CA PRO A 338 -5.56 -3.02 -2.78
C PRO A 338 -6.43 -3.43 -3.96
N MET A 339 -7.71 -3.73 -3.77
CA MET A 339 -8.55 -4.14 -4.90
C MET A 339 -8.86 -2.96 -5.83
N PRO A 340 -9.07 -3.19 -7.14
CA PRO A 340 -9.56 -2.14 -8.02
C PRO A 340 -10.94 -1.70 -7.53
N ILE A 341 -11.14 -0.39 -7.49
CA ILE A 341 -12.40 0.23 -7.09
C ILE A 341 -13.30 0.29 -8.33
N ASP A 342 -14.00 -0.80 -8.63
CA ASP A 342 -14.76 -0.95 -9.89
C ASP A 342 -16.21 -1.46 -9.71
N GLY A 343 -16.71 -1.60 -8.47
CA GLY A 343 -18.10 -2.01 -8.23
C GLY A 343 -18.34 -3.52 -8.18
N THR A 344 -17.32 -4.34 -8.41
CA THR A 344 -17.48 -5.80 -8.51
C THR A 344 -17.39 -6.55 -7.17
N LEU A 345 -16.95 -5.88 -6.11
CA LEU A 345 -16.71 -6.49 -4.81
C LEU A 345 -18.00 -6.70 -4.00
N ASP A 346 -18.21 -7.93 -3.54
CA ASP A 346 -19.37 -8.33 -2.74
C ASP A 346 -19.18 -8.02 -1.24
N THR A 347 -19.63 -6.82 -0.85
CA THR A 347 -19.63 -6.35 0.55
C THR A 347 -20.48 -7.22 1.48
N ALA A 348 -21.59 -7.79 1.00
CA ALA A 348 -22.46 -8.63 1.82
C ALA A 348 -21.77 -9.96 2.16
N LYS A 349 -21.11 -10.57 1.17
CA LYS A 349 -20.28 -11.76 1.39
C LYS A 349 -19.11 -11.48 2.32
N LEU A 350 -18.37 -10.38 2.13
CA LEU A 350 -17.26 -10.03 3.02
C LEU A 350 -17.73 -9.84 4.46
N ARG A 351 -18.89 -9.20 4.66
CA ARG A 351 -19.50 -9.06 5.98
C ARG A 351 -19.82 -10.42 6.60
N ALA A 352 -20.49 -11.31 5.87
CA ALA A 352 -20.81 -12.65 6.37
C ALA A 352 -19.55 -13.46 6.73
N ASP A 353 -18.51 -13.37 5.90
CA ASP A 353 -17.22 -14.00 6.17
C ASP A 353 -16.55 -13.41 7.42
N ARG A 354 -16.59 -12.09 7.58
CA ARG A 354 -16.08 -11.41 8.78
C ARG A 354 -16.84 -11.84 10.04
N GLU A 355 -18.18 -11.87 10.00
CA GLU A 355 -19.00 -12.31 11.13
C GLU A 355 -18.67 -13.76 11.51
N ARG A 356 -18.45 -14.63 10.51
CA ARG A 356 -18.04 -16.03 10.71
C ARG A 356 -16.65 -16.17 11.34
N VAL A 357 -15.66 -15.36 10.96
CA VAL A 357 -14.26 -15.53 11.41
C VAL A 357 -13.84 -14.61 12.55
N MET A 358 -14.54 -13.50 12.78
CA MET A 358 -14.25 -12.49 13.81
C MET A 358 -15.37 -12.34 14.86
N GLY A 359 -16.50 -13.03 14.66
CA GLY A 359 -17.65 -13.01 15.55
C GLY A 359 -18.69 -11.92 15.20
N GLU A 360 -19.96 -12.28 15.34
CA GLU A 360 -21.13 -11.45 14.99
C GLU A 360 -21.23 -10.13 15.75
N LYS A 361 -20.60 -10.03 16.93
CA LYS A 361 -20.62 -8.83 17.78
C LYS A 361 -19.46 -7.87 17.52
N SER A 362 -18.58 -8.16 16.56
CA SER A 362 -17.57 -7.19 16.12
C SER A 362 -18.28 -5.91 15.67
N PRO A 363 -17.92 -4.73 16.21
CA PRO A 363 -18.62 -3.50 15.87
C PRO A 363 -18.40 -3.11 14.41
N HIS A 364 -19.46 -2.58 13.80
CA HIS A 364 -19.45 -1.91 12.52
C HIS A 364 -19.97 -0.48 12.70
N PHE A 365 -19.40 0.47 11.96
CA PHE A 365 -20.05 1.75 11.74
C PHE A 365 -21.15 1.59 10.69
N TYR A 366 -22.20 2.40 10.83
CA TYR A 366 -23.35 2.49 9.93
C TYR A 366 -24.19 1.21 9.86
N LYS A 367 -25.45 1.36 9.44
CA LYS A 367 -26.35 0.21 9.18
C LYS A 367 -25.90 -0.56 7.95
N GLU A 368 -25.60 0.15 6.88
CA GLU A 368 -24.95 -0.39 5.70
C GLU A 368 -23.44 -0.34 5.91
N THR A 369 -22.83 -1.51 6.05
CA THR A 369 -21.39 -1.62 6.33
C THR A 369 -20.58 -1.02 5.20
N LEU A 370 -19.70 -0.10 5.56
CA LEU A 370 -18.77 0.51 4.62
C LEU A 370 -17.60 -0.45 4.33
N HIS A 371 -17.40 -0.75 3.05
CA HIS A 371 -16.28 -1.55 2.57
C HIS A 371 -15.26 -0.63 1.90
N LEU A 372 -14.17 -0.34 2.59
CA LEU A 372 -13.11 0.57 2.14
C LEU A 372 -11.90 -0.22 1.66
N GLU A 373 -11.38 0.15 0.49
CA GLU A 373 -10.23 -0.52 -0.13
C GLU A 373 -8.99 0.39 -0.19
N ARG A 374 -9.17 1.71 -0.16
CA ARG A 374 -8.06 2.66 -0.30
C ARG A 374 -8.28 3.94 0.49
N GLY A 375 -7.19 4.61 0.85
CA GLY A 375 -7.19 5.96 1.38
C GLY A 375 -6.03 6.81 0.84
N LYS A 376 -6.24 8.11 0.71
CA LYS A 376 -5.20 9.10 0.34
C LYS A 376 -5.53 10.46 0.96
N GLY A 377 -4.64 10.99 1.80
CA GLY A 377 -4.87 12.29 2.46
C GLY A 377 -6.11 12.24 3.34
N VAL A 378 -7.14 13.03 3.00
CA VAL A 378 -8.46 13.04 3.67
C VAL A 378 -9.53 12.18 2.99
N TRP A 379 -9.18 11.49 1.89
CA TRP A 379 -10.15 10.72 1.10
C TRP A 379 -10.03 9.23 1.37
N LEU A 380 -11.18 8.58 1.55
CA LEU A 380 -11.36 7.14 1.59
C LEU A 380 -12.16 6.69 0.37
N TYR A 381 -11.86 5.51 -0.15
CA TYR A 381 -12.48 4.98 -1.36
C TYR A 381 -13.16 3.64 -1.05
N GLY A 382 -14.46 3.60 -1.31
CA GLY A 382 -15.28 2.41 -1.18
C GLY A 382 -14.98 1.41 -2.28
N SER A 383 -15.32 0.15 -2.03
CA SER A 383 -15.19 -0.96 -2.99
C SER A 383 -16.01 -0.76 -4.27
N ASN A 384 -16.97 0.18 -4.27
CA ASN A 384 -17.92 0.42 -5.33
C ASN A 384 -17.63 1.61 -6.25
N GLY A 385 -16.56 2.37 -6.01
CA GLY A 385 -16.30 3.63 -6.73
C GLY A 385 -16.34 4.85 -5.83
N ASP A 386 -17.14 4.77 -4.75
CA ASP A 386 -17.51 5.94 -3.97
C ASP A 386 -16.32 6.52 -3.23
N LYS A 387 -16.30 7.85 -3.14
CA LYS A 387 -15.30 8.60 -2.38
C LYS A 387 -15.98 9.19 -1.16
N TYR A 388 -15.34 9.00 -0.02
CA TYR A 388 -15.81 9.54 1.25
C TYR A 388 -14.76 10.49 1.83
N LEU A 389 -15.20 11.70 2.16
CA LEU A 389 -14.40 12.70 2.85
C LEU A 389 -14.33 12.33 4.34
N ASP A 390 -13.12 12.15 4.85
CA ASP A 390 -12.87 11.66 6.21
C ASP A 390 -12.82 12.79 7.23
N PHE A 391 -13.93 12.98 7.95
CA PHE A 391 -14.05 13.91 9.07
C PHE A 391 -14.14 13.19 10.43
N TYR A 392 -13.58 11.98 10.53
CA TYR A 392 -13.67 11.16 11.75
C TYR A 392 -12.33 10.62 12.27
N ASN A 393 -11.46 10.14 11.39
CA ASN A 393 -10.27 9.40 11.81
C ASN A 393 -9.11 10.33 12.22
N ASN A 394 -8.63 10.18 13.46
CA ASN A 394 -7.36 10.79 13.89
C ASN A 394 -6.16 9.84 13.87
N VAL A 395 -6.38 8.54 13.65
CA VAL A 395 -5.30 7.56 13.58
C VAL A 395 -4.35 7.90 12.42
N PRO A 396 -4.84 8.11 11.18
CA PRO A 396 -4.04 8.64 10.08
C PRO A 396 -3.93 10.18 10.20
N THR A 397 -3.36 10.69 11.30
CA THR A 397 -3.32 12.12 11.61
C THR A 397 -2.60 12.94 10.54
N VAL A 398 -1.57 12.40 9.90
CA VAL A 398 -0.85 13.05 8.80
C VAL A 398 -1.40 12.66 7.42
N GLY A 399 -2.60 12.10 7.38
CA GLY A 399 -3.27 11.65 6.17
C GLY A 399 -3.08 10.17 5.86
N HIS A 400 -4.07 9.59 5.16
CA HIS A 400 -4.05 8.21 4.70
C HIS A 400 -2.92 7.98 3.69
N ALA A 401 -2.19 6.88 3.86
CA ALA A 401 -1.09 6.44 2.99
C ALA A 401 -0.01 7.51 2.75
N HIS A 402 0.33 8.29 3.78
CA HIS A 402 1.34 9.34 3.65
C HIS A 402 2.71 8.77 3.19
N PRO A 403 3.28 9.22 2.06
CA PRO A 403 4.42 8.56 1.42
C PRO A 403 5.68 8.59 2.29
N HIS A 404 5.92 9.64 3.08
CA HIS A 404 7.06 9.69 4.00
C HIS A 404 6.99 8.60 5.08
N VAL A 405 5.80 8.35 5.63
CA VAL A 405 5.59 7.33 6.67
C VAL A 405 5.73 5.93 6.08
N VAL A 406 5.10 5.67 4.92
CA VAL A 406 5.21 4.39 4.20
C VAL A 406 6.68 4.06 3.92
N ASN A 407 7.42 5.03 3.38
CA ASN A 407 8.84 4.82 3.04
C ASN A 407 9.72 4.58 4.28
N ALA A 408 9.51 5.32 5.37
CA ALA A 408 10.27 5.14 6.61
C ALA A 408 10.05 3.74 7.21
N VAL A 409 8.79 3.30 7.29
CA VAL A 409 8.42 1.95 7.77
C VAL A 409 9.03 0.87 6.89
N SER A 410 8.84 0.95 5.57
CA SER A 410 9.35 -0.06 4.63
C SER A 410 10.87 -0.19 4.67
N ARG A 411 11.60 0.93 4.70
CA ARG A 411 13.07 0.92 4.80
C ARG A 411 13.55 0.33 6.13
N GLN A 412 12.93 0.69 7.23
CA GLN A 412 13.31 0.16 8.54
C GLN A 412 12.99 -1.33 8.66
N LEU A 413 11.85 -1.78 8.13
CA LEU A 413 11.46 -3.19 8.12
C LEU A 413 12.45 -4.05 7.32
N ALA A 414 12.94 -3.53 6.19
CA ALA A 414 13.97 -4.18 5.38
C ALA A 414 15.35 -4.23 6.09
N ALA A 415 15.60 -3.34 7.07
CA ALA A 415 16.88 -3.25 7.77
C ALA A 415 16.92 -4.05 9.09
N LEU A 416 15.97 -3.79 10.01
CA LEU A 416 15.93 -4.41 11.33
C LEU A 416 14.56 -4.21 11.99
N ASN A 417 13.99 -5.27 12.57
CA ASN A 417 12.81 -5.20 13.44
C ASN A 417 12.92 -6.19 14.61
N THR A 418 13.34 -5.71 15.79
CA THR A 418 13.58 -6.54 16.98
C THR A 418 13.18 -5.79 18.25
N HIS A 419 13.27 -6.46 19.41
CA HIS A 419 12.93 -5.89 20.71
C HIS A 419 14.02 -4.95 21.27
N THR A 420 13.67 -4.10 22.24
CA THR A 420 14.53 -3.09 22.88
C THR A 420 15.68 -3.61 23.77
N ARG A 421 15.83 -4.94 23.95
CA ARG A 421 17.00 -5.50 24.66
C ARG A 421 18.31 -5.42 23.86
N TYR A 422 18.23 -5.12 22.57
CA TYR A 422 19.38 -4.77 21.73
C TYR A 422 19.36 -3.27 21.46
N LEU A 423 20.54 -2.66 21.29
CA LEU A 423 20.67 -1.22 21.03
C LEU A 423 20.43 -0.89 19.55
N TYR A 424 19.71 0.21 19.31
CA TYR A 424 19.51 0.84 18.01
C TYR A 424 19.14 2.30 18.20
N ASN A 425 19.53 3.16 17.26
CA ASN A 425 19.49 4.61 17.45
C ASN A 425 18.07 5.18 17.46
N ASN A 426 17.18 4.67 16.61
CA ASN A 426 15.93 5.33 16.33
C ASN A 426 14.91 5.31 17.49
N SER A 427 15.01 4.38 18.45
CA SER A 427 14.17 4.42 19.66
C SER A 427 14.60 5.51 20.63
N VAL A 428 15.92 5.73 20.75
CA VAL A 428 16.48 6.83 21.55
C VAL A 428 16.15 8.17 20.89
N GLU A 429 16.38 8.29 19.59
CA GLU A 429 16.02 9.49 18.81
C GLU A 429 14.53 9.82 18.92
N TYR A 430 13.67 8.80 18.85
CA TYR A 430 12.23 9.02 18.98
C TYR A 430 11.83 9.46 20.39
N ALA A 431 12.41 8.86 21.43
CA ALA A 431 12.18 9.29 22.81
C ALA A 431 12.64 10.75 23.01
N ASP A 432 13.85 11.08 22.56
CA ASP A 432 14.42 12.43 22.68
C ASP A 432 13.58 13.48 21.93
N ARG A 433 13.14 13.17 20.71
CA ARG A 433 12.26 14.09 19.95
C ARG A 433 10.92 14.26 20.63
N LEU A 434 10.29 13.20 21.16
CA LEU A 434 9.03 13.32 21.88
C LEU A 434 9.18 14.20 23.13
N THR A 435 10.14 13.91 24.00
CA THR A 435 10.35 14.67 25.24
C THR A 435 10.76 16.12 24.98
N SER A 436 11.47 16.40 23.88
CA SER A 436 11.81 17.78 23.48
C SER A 436 10.61 18.65 23.13
N THR A 437 9.43 18.04 22.89
CA THR A 437 8.19 18.77 22.63
C THR A 437 7.33 18.96 23.88
N LEU A 438 7.78 18.47 25.04
CA LEU A 438 7.06 18.52 26.31
C LEU A 438 7.80 19.42 27.31
N GLY A 439 7.19 19.69 28.46
CA GLY A 439 7.87 20.42 29.54
C GLY A 439 9.03 19.60 30.14
N ASP A 440 10.10 20.28 30.58
CA ASP A 440 11.36 19.69 31.07
C ASP A 440 11.22 18.61 32.17
N HIS A 441 10.08 18.55 32.87
CA HIS A 441 9.80 17.53 33.89
C HIS A 441 9.31 16.18 33.31
N LEU A 442 9.05 16.10 32.01
CA LEU A 442 8.60 14.91 31.29
C LEU A 442 9.72 14.44 30.35
N ASP A 443 10.72 13.77 30.92
CA ASP A 443 12.02 13.54 30.31
C ASP A 443 12.33 12.07 29.98
N VAL A 444 11.40 11.14 30.26
CA VAL A 444 11.60 9.70 30.00
C VAL A 444 10.40 9.03 29.36
N CYS A 445 10.66 8.13 28.40
CA CYS A 445 9.63 7.36 27.70
C CYS A 445 9.67 5.86 28.07
N LEU A 446 8.48 5.26 28.15
CA LEU A 446 8.26 3.83 28.07
C LEU A 446 7.39 3.54 26.84
N PHE A 447 7.79 2.56 26.04
CA PHE A 447 7.04 2.19 24.84
C PHE A 447 6.20 0.94 25.05
N VAL A 448 4.99 0.98 24.49
CA VAL A 448 4.00 -0.10 24.43
C VAL A 448 3.35 -0.10 23.03
N ASN A 449 2.26 -0.83 22.82
CA ASN A 449 1.68 -1.07 21.50
C ASN A 449 0.30 -0.43 21.29
N SER A 450 -0.30 0.12 22.34
CA SER A 450 -1.58 0.84 22.23
C SER A 450 -1.75 1.89 23.33
N GLY A 451 -2.72 2.78 23.15
CA GLY A 451 -3.15 3.71 24.21
C GLY A 451 -3.73 2.99 25.43
N SER A 452 -4.37 1.82 25.26
CA SER A 452 -4.88 1.05 26.40
C SER A 452 -3.73 0.53 27.28
N GLU A 453 -2.67 0.00 26.65
CA GLU A 453 -1.48 -0.43 27.40
C GLU A 453 -0.75 0.76 28.04
N ALA A 454 -0.76 1.93 27.40
CA ALA A 454 -0.13 3.13 27.95
C ALA A 454 -0.87 3.60 29.21
N ASN A 455 -2.21 3.64 29.17
CA ASN A 455 -3.04 3.97 30.32
C ASN A 455 -2.93 2.93 31.44
N ASP A 456 -2.84 1.64 31.11
CA ASP A 456 -2.59 0.57 32.09
C ASP A 456 -1.26 0.74 32.81
N VAL A 457 -0.19 1.02 32.07
CA VAL A 457 1.14 1.23 32.65
C VAL A 457 1.15 2.51 33.49
N ALA A 458 0.52 3.59 33.04
CA ALA A 458 0.39 4.83 33.81
C ALA A 458 -0.38 4.62 35.14
N TRP A 459 -1.41 3.78 35.11
CA TRP A 459 -2.13 3.37 36.32
C TRP A 459 -1.27 2.55 37.27
N GLN A 460 -0.53 1.55 36.77
CA GLN A 460 0.40 0.78 37.58
C GLN A 460 1.48 1.66 38.22
N ILE A 461 2.06 2.59 37.45
CA ILE A 461 3.02 3.58 37.96
C ILE A 461 2.39 4.36 39.11
N SER A 462 1.17 4.87 38.92
CA SER A 462 0.49 5.68 39.93
C SER A 462 0.24 4.91 41.23
N GLN A 463 -0.26 3.68 41.15
CA GLN A 463 -0.50 2.86 42.34
C GLN A 463 0.79 2.56 43.11
N VAL A 464 1.86 2.22 42.41
CA VAL A 464 3.16 1.88 43.02
C VAL A 464 3.80 3.09 43.67
N VAL A 465 3.84 4.23 42.96
CA VAL A 465 4.53 5.44 43.41
C VAL A 465 3.80 6.10 44.58
N THR A 466 2.47 6.13 44.57
CA THR A 466 1.70 6.77 45.66
C THR A 466 1.34 5.81 46.79
N GLY A 467 1.36 4.50 46.55
CA GLY A 467 0.84 3.49 47.48
C GLY A 467 -0.68 3.55 47.71
N ASN A 468 -1.41 4.24 46.82
CA ASN A 468 -2.85 4.47 46.93
C ASN A 468 -3.63 3.62 45.92
N ALA A 469 -4.97 3.57 46.04
CA ALA A 469 -5.82 2.71 45.20
C ALA A 469 -6.97 3.43 44.50
N GLY A 470 -7.29 4.67 44.88
CA GLY A 470 -8.41 5.42 44.32
C GLY A 470 -8.08 6.02 42.95
N LEU A 471 -9.02 6.02 42.03
CA LEU A 471 -8.90 6.60 40.70
C LEU A 471 -9.99 7.65 40.50
N LEU A 472 -9.59 8.81 39.98
CA LEU A 472 -10.49 9.87 39.56
C LEU A 472 -10.51 9.97 38.04
N VAL A 473 -11.70 10.06 37.46
CA VAL A 473 -11.91 10.24 36.01
C VAL A 473 -12.96 11.31 35.76
N MET A 474 -13.00 11.83 34.52
CA MET A 474 -14.12 12.67 34.10
C MET A 474 -15.37 11.84 33.85
N HIS A 475 -16.54 12.44 34.04
CA HIS A 475 -17.82 11.80 33.73
C HIS A 475 -17.89 11.39 32.24
N ASN A 476 -18.42 10.19 31.99
CA ASN A 476 -18.50 9.56 30.66
C ASN A 476 -17.14 9.38 29.95
N ALA A 477 -16.06 9.14 30.71
CA ALA A 477 -14.72 8.93 30.16
C ALA A 477 -14.55 7.56 29.48
N TYR A 478 -13.52 7.47 28.62
CA TYR A 478 -13.06 6.23 27.98
C TYR A 478 -11.53 6.23 27.90
N HIS A 479 -10.90 5.18 28.45
CA HIS A 479 -9.43 5.10 28.55
C HIS A 479 -8.84 3.76 28.11
N GLY A 480 -9.62 2.83 27.56
CA GLY A 480 -9.08 1.62 26.95
C GLY A 480 -9.93 0.38 27.13
N ILE A 481 -9.36 -0.76 26.76
CA ILE A 481 -10.06 -2.07 26.72
C ILE A 481 -9.44 -3.15 27.62
N THR A 482 -8.34 -2.82 28.29
CA THR A 482 -7.73 -3.62 29.35
C THR A 482 -8.60 -3.62 30.60
N GLN A 483 -8.33 -4.48 31.59
CA GLN A 483 -9.15 -4.47 32.82
C GLN A 483 -9.10 -3.11 33.53
N ALA A 484 -7.92 -2.50 33.66
CA ALA A 484 -7.81 -1.18 34.27
C ALA A 484 -8.42 -0.08 33.37
N GLY A 485 -8.27 -0.17 32.04
CA GLY A 485 -8.94 0.74 31.10
C GLY A 485 -10.47 0.65 31.13
N ILE A 486 -11.03 -0.55 31.35
CA ILE A 486 -12.46 -0.76 31.55
C ILE A 486 -12.91 -0.12 32.87
N ASP A 487 -12.14 -0.30 33.95
CA ASP A 487 -12.44 0.32 35.25
C ASP A 487 -12.40 1.86 35.15
N MET A 488 -11.49 2.42 34.36
CA MET A 488 -11.40 3.87 34.03
C MET A 488 -12.55 4.38 33.15
N THR A 489 -13.26 3.49 32.46
CA THR A 489 -14.30 3.86 31.47
C THR A 489 -15.66 3.90 32.15
N THR A 490 -16.24 5.10 32.26
CA THR A 490 -17.53 5.31 32.95
C THR A 490 -18.69 5.54 31.99
N ALA A 491 -18.54 5.16 30.73
CA ALA A 491 -19.60 5.21 29.75
C ALA A 491 -20.79 4.31 30.15
N LYS A 492 -22.00 4.74 29.77
CA LYS A 492 -23.27 4.12 30.17
C LYS A 492 -23.31 2.60 29.97
N GLY A 493 -23.69 1.86 31.01
CA GLY A 493 -23.99 0.41 30.96
C GLY A 493 -22.93 -0.52 31.52
N LEU A 494 -21.88 0.01 32.15
CA LEU A 494 -20.82 -0.76 32.81
C LEU A 494 -20.97 -0.71 34.34
N ASP A 495 -20.73 -1.85 35.01
CA ASP A 495 -20.62 -1.89 36.46
C ASP A 495 -19.36 -1.16 36.90
N ARG A 496 -19.52 -0.21 37.82
CA ARG A 496 -18.42 0.66 38.25
C ARG A 496 -17.53 -0.04 39.27
N ALA A 497 -16.23 -0.01 39.04
CA ALA A 497 -15.27 -0.48 40.02
C ALA A 497 -15.30 0.41 41.28
N THR A 498 -15.22 -0.21 42.46
CA THR A 498 -15.41 0.47 43.76
C THR A 498 -14.35 1.53 44.07
N HIS A 499 -13.20 1.42 43.42
CA HIS A 499 -12.07 2.32 43.58
C HIS A 499 -12.10 3.54 42.65
N VAL A 500 -13.17 3.71 41.85
CA VAL A 500 -13.28 4.78 40.85
C VAL A 500 -14.33 5.82 41.27
N GLU A 501 -13.99 7.09 41.16
CA GLU A 501 -14.92 8.22 41.31
C GLU A 501 -14.87 9.14 40.09
N GLU A 502 -16.02 9.75 39.81
CA GLU A 502 -16.19 10.67 38.69
C GLU A 502 -16.18 12.12 39.16
N ILE A 503 -15.57 12.96 38.34
CA ILE A 503 -15.66 14.40 38.39
C ILE A 503 -16.53 14.86 37.22
N PRO A 504 -17.55 15.71 37.45
CA PRO A 504 -18.34 16.27 36.35
C PRO A 504 -17.47 17.03 35.35
N ALA A 505 -17.67 16.77 34.06
CA ALA A 505 -17.09 17.57 32.97
C ALA A 505 -17.73 18.98 32.92
N PRO A 506 -17.02 20.00 32.39
CA PRO A 506 -17.60 21.32 32.18
C PRO A 506 -18.68 21.24 31.09
N ASP A 507 -19.76 22.00 31.26
CA ASP A 507 -20.88 22.03 30.30
C ASP A 507 -21.51 23.43 30.28
N ASP A 508 -20.89 24.30 29.51
CA ASP A 508 -21.27 25.70 29.42
C ASP A 508 -22.64 25.87 28.75
N TYR A 509 -23.01 24.96 27.85
CA TYR A 509 -24.31 24.99 27.21
C TYR A 509 -25.44 24.65 28.18
N ARG A 510 -25.36 23.57 28.97
CA ARG A 510 -26.49 23.14 29.82
C ARG A 510 -26.43 23.68 31.25
N ARG A 511 -25.22 23.90 31.78
CA ARG A 511 -25.00 24.30 33.19
C ARG A 511 -24.51 25.74 33.33
N GLY A 512 -24.14 26.39 32.23
CA GLY A 512 -23.48 27.69 32.23
C GLY A 512 -21.97 27.56 32.52
N VAL A 513 -21.23 28.65 32.29
CA VAL A 513 -19.76 28.67 32.37
C VAL A 513 -19.26 28.09 33.69
N THR A 514 -18.52 26.99 33.61
CA THR A 514 -17.97 26.31 34.80
C THR A 514 -16.71 27.04 35.29
N LYS A 515 -16.80 27.73 36.43
CA LYS A 515 -15.66 28.44 37.04
C LYS A 515 -14.71 27.47 37.77
N ALA A 516 -13.42 27.81 37.88
CA ALA A 516 -12.44 27.03 38.65
C ALA A 516 -12.87 26.66 40.07
N GLU A 517 -13.57 27.54 40.80
CA GLU A 517 -14.07 27.25 42.15
C GLU A 517 -15.03 26.05 42.18
N VAL A 518 -15.87 25.92 41.15
CA VAL A 518 -16.80 24.80 40.99
C VAL A 518 -16.01 23.52 40.68
N ALA A 519 -15.03 23.60 39.78
CA ALA A 519 -14.15 22.48 39.44
C ALA A 519 -13.39 21.94 40.66
N THR A 520 -12.80 22.82 41.47
CA THR A 520 -12.13 22.45 42.73
C THR A 520 -13.09 21.81 43.72
N ARG A 521 -14.28 22.40 43.91
CA ARG A 521 -15.30 21.85 44.82
C ARG A 521 -15.70 20.44 44.41
N ASP A 522 -15.96 20.23 43.12
CA ASP A 522 -16.43 18.94 42.61
C ASP A 522 -15.32 17.88 42.66
N ALA A 523 -14.07 18.25 42.40
CA ALA A 523 -12.90 17.39 42.59
C ALA A 523 -12.71 17.00 44.06
N ASN A 524 -12.78 17.95 45.00
CA ASN A 524 -12.69 17.67 46.43
C ASN A 524 -13.81 16.74 46.90
N ALA A 525 -15.04 16.95 46.43
CA ALA A 525 -16.16 16.08 46.75
C ALA A 525 -15.94 14.64 46.24
N ALA A 526 -15.31 14.46 45.06
CA ALA A 526 -14.94 13.14 44.56
C ALA A 526 -13.86 12.47 45.43
N VAL A 527 -12.84 13.23 45.85
CA VAL A 527 -11.82 12.76 46.80
C VAL A 527 -12.46 12.33 48.13
N GLU A 528 -13.38 13.12 48.67
CA GLU A 528 -14.10 12.79 49.91
C GLU A 528 -14.92 11.50 49.78
N ARG A 529 -15.56 11.26 48.63
CA ARG A 529 -16.29 10.00 48.35
C ARG A 529 -15.37 8.78 48.29
N LEU A 530 -14.16 8.90 47.72
CA LEU A 530 -13.13 7.85 47.80
C LEU A 530 -12.68 7.63 49.25
N ALA A 531 -12.42 8.71 49.99
CA ALA A 531 -11.97 8.65 51.37
C ALA A 531 -13.01 7.99 52.29
N ALA A 532 -14.30 8.24 52.06
CA ALA A 532 -15.40 7.59 52.76
C ALA A 532 -15.42 6.05 52.55
N ARG A 533 -14.79 5.55 51.47
CA ARG A 533 -14.58 4.13 51.21
C ARG A 533 -13.20 3.62 51.67
N GLY A 534 -12.45 4.43 52.41
CA GLY A 534 -11.13 4.08 52.93
C GLY A 534 -10.01 4.16 51.89
N MET A 535 -10.22 4.86 50.77
CA MET A 535 -9.24 4.96 49.68
C MET A 535 -8.74 6.40 49.51
N LYS A 536 -7.45 6.55 49.24
CA LYS A 536 -6.86 7.82 48.77
C LYS A 536 -6.68 7.78 47.26
N PRO A 537 -6.65 8.93 46.56
CA PRO A 537 -6.35 8.97 45.13
C PRO A 537 -4.91 8.51 44.85
N ALA A 538 -4.75 7.56 43.94
CA ALA A 538 -3.49 7.25 43.28
C ALA A 538 -3.31 8.13 42.04
N ALA A 539 -4.37 8.34 41.26
CA ALA A 539 -4.32 9.18 40.08
C ALA A 539 -5.66 9.86 39.76
N PHE A 540 -5.54 10.96 39.02
CA PHE A 540 -6.58 11.50 38.15
C PHE A 540 -6.12 11.37 36.70
N ILE A 541 -6.94 10.73 35.86
CA ILE A 541 -6.69 10.60 34.42
C ILE A 541 -7.77 11.33 33.62
N VAL A 542 -7.34 12.03 32.57
CA VAL A 542 -8.24 12.83 31.72
C VAL A 542 -7.75 12.86 30.27
N ASP A 543 -8.67 12.64 29.33
CA ASP A 543 -8.49 13.10 27.95
C ASP A 543 -8.61 14.62 27.96
N SER A 544 -7.55 15.35 27.60
CA SER A 544 -7.52 16.82 27.63
C SER A 544 -8.67 17.46 26.83
N ALA A 545 -9.15 16.79 25.77
CA ALA A 545 -10.30 17.25 24.99
C ALA A 545 -11.66 16.76 25.49
N MET A 546 -11.67 15.83 26.46
CA MET A 546 -12.86 15.18 27.01
C MET A 546 -13.81 14.71 25.91
N CYS A 547 -13.28 14.04 24.88
CA CYS A 547 -14.02 13.70 23.67
C CYS A 547 -15.31 12.93 23.99
N SER A 548 -15.20 11.89 24.82
CA SER A 548 -16.35 11.05 25.19
C SER A 548 -17.37 11.80 26.04
N SER A 549 -16.93 12.78 26.83
CA SER A 549 -17.82 13.68 27.58
C SER A 549 -18.53 14.71 26.69
N GLY A 550 -18.27 14.72 25.38
CA GLY A 550 -18.98 15.55 24.42
C GLY A 550 -18.22 16.76 23.91
N ILE A 551 -16.88 16.71 23.96
CA ILE A 551 -15.99 17.77 23.44
C ILE A 551 -16.42 19.14 23.98
N PRO A 552 -16.54 19.32 25.31
CA PRO A 552 -16.94 20.61 25.86
C PRO A 552 -15.86 21.66 25.59
N ASP A 553 -16.26 22.93 25.49
CA ASP A 553 -15.30 24.02 25.60
C ASP A 553 -14.79 24.08 27.03
N VAL A 554 -13.50 23.81 27.20
CA VAL A 554 -12.85 23.73 28.51
C VAL A 554 -12.32 25.12 28.87
N PRO A 555 -12.76 25.71 30.00
CA PRO A 555 -12.14 26.93 30.53
C PRO A 555 -10.67 26.66 30.90
N ASP A 556 -9.79 27.61 30.61
CA ASP A 556 -8.34 27.44 30.79
C ASP A 556 -7.93 27.19 32.26
N ASP A 557 -8.76 27.56 33.23
CA ASP A 557 -8.52 27.37 34.66
C ASP A 557 -9.18 26.09 35.23
N PHE A 558 -9.98 25.36 34.44
CA PHE A 558 -10.73 24.19 34.90
C PHE A 558 -9.81 23.00 35.24
N LEU A 559 -9.03 22.49 34.27
CA LEU A 559 -8.14 21.35 34.50
C LEU A 559 -7.05 21.64 35.53
N PRO A 560 -6.41 22.83 35.56
CA PRO A 560 -5.47 23.19 36.63
C PRO A 560 -6.10 23.14 38.03
N ALA A 561 -7.36 23.57 38.16
CA ALA A 561 -8.09 23.57 39.43
C ALA A 561 -8.40 22.15 39.92
N VAL A 562 -8.79 21.24 39.01
CA VAL A 562 -9.00 19.82 39.30
C VAL A 562 -7.68 19.14 39.68
N ALA A 563 -6.64 19.31 38.85
CA ALA A 563 -5.33 18.71 39.06
C ALA A 563 -4.75 19.08 40.44
N ARG A 564 -4.83 20.35 40.82
CA ARG A 564 -4.36 20.81 42.14
C ARG A 564 -5.10 20.16 43.30
N ALA A 565 -6.42 20.01 43.21
CA ALA A 565 -7.22 19.36 44.25
C ALA A 565 -6.78 17.90 44.47
N VAL A 566 -6.51 17.18 43.38
CA VAL A 566 -6.06 15.78 43.42
C VAL A 566 -4.64 15.64 43.95
N GLN A 567 -3.73 16.53 43.53
CA GLN A 567 -2.35 16.56 44.01
C GLN A 567 -2.27 16.84 45.52
N VAL A 568 -3.10 17.76 46.03
CA VAL A 568 -3.21 18.01 47.50
C VAL A 568 -3.67 16.75 48.25
N ALA A 569 -4.49 15.91 47.61
CA ALA A 569 -4.93 14.63 48.17
C ALA A 569 -3.91 13.50 48.00
N GLY A 570 -2.77 13.75 47.33
CA GLY A 570 -1.66 12.82 47.14
C GLY A 570 -1.75 11.93 45.89
N GLY A 571 -2.59 12.28 44.92
CA GLY A 571 -2.67 11.57 43.64
C GLY A 571 -1.83 12.22 42.54
N LEU A 572 -1.40 11.41 41.56
CA LEU A 572 -0.72 11.88 40.35
C LEU A 572 -1.71 12.34 39.27
N ILE A 573 -1.25 13.17 38.35
CA ILE A 573 -2.02 13.66 37.21
C ILE A 573 -1.57 12.98 35.92
N ILE A 574 -2.51 12.32 35.24
CA ILE A 574 -2.28 11.64 33.97
C ILE A 574 -3.04 12.38 32.86
N ALA A 575 -2.31 12.92 31.88
CA ALA A 575 -2.88 13.44 30.65
C ALA A 575 -2.94 12.34 29.59
N ASP A 576 -4.16 11.89 29.27
CA ASP A 576 -4.43 11.01 28.14
C ASP A 576 -4.51 11.83 26.85
N GLU A 577 -3.40 11.89 26.12
CA GLU A 577 -3.27 12.65 24.88
C GLU A 577 -3.56 11.78 23.64
N VAL A 578 -4.19 10.59 23.81
CA VAL A 578 -4.51 9.68 22.70
C VAL A 578 -5.50 10.33 21.72
N GLN A 579 -6.37 11.23 22.18
CA GLN A 579 -7.29 11.98 21.33
C GLN A 579 -6.74 13.36 20.95
N SER A 580 -6.11 14.05 21.90
CA SER A 580 -5.88 15.49 21.92
C SER A 580 -4.45 15.92 21.59
N GLY A 581 -3.48 14.98 21.60
CA GLY A 581 -2.09 15.26 21.28
C GLY A 581 -1.80 15.38 19.79
N PHE A 582 -0.52 15.52 19.46
CA PHE A 582 0.00 15.61 18.09
C PHE A 582 -0.64 16.73 17.27
N GLY A 583 -0.89 17.91 17.86
CA GLY A 583 -1.41 19.07 17.11
C GLY A 583 -2.93 19.15 17.01
N ARG A 584 -3.68 18.17 17.54
CA ARG A 584 -5.13 18.05 17.32
C ARG A 584 -5.90 19.31 17.71
N LEU A 585 -5.59 19.92 18.85
CA LEU A 585 -6.29 21.10 19.35
C LEU A 585 -5.71 22.44 18.82
N GLY A 586 -4.79 22.39 17.85
CA GLY A 586 -4.05 23.57 17.37
C GLY A 586 -2.82 23.91 18.23
N ALA A 587 -2.41 22.99 19.09
CA ALA A 587 -1.16 22.98 19.85
C ALA A 587 -0.64 21.54 19.90
N MET A 588 0.66 21.34 20.09
CA MET A 588 1.26 20.00 20.09
C MET A 588 0.60 19.08 21.12
N TRP A 589 0.32 19.60 22.33
CA TRP A 589 -0.30 18.85 23.43
C TRP A 589 -1.52 19.59 24.01
N GLY A 590 -2.59 18.84 24.27
CA GLY A 590 -3.82 19.42 24.81
C GLY A 590 -3.69 19.91 26.24
N HIS A 591 -2.97 19.19 27.11
CA HIS A 591 -2.77 19.58 28.51
C HIS A 591 -2.02 20.91 28.60
N GLU A 592 -1.03 21.13 27.73
CA GLU A 592 -0.25 22.37 27.68
C GLU A 592 -1.14 23.55 27.26
N LEU A 593 -1.94 23.37 26.21
CA LEU A 593 -2.91 24.36 25.75
C LEU A 593 -3.89 24.76 26.87
N LEU A 594 -4.26 23.81 27.74
CA LEU A 594 -5.20 24.00 28.83
C LEU A 594 -4.52 24.29 30.19
N GLY A 595 -3.23 24.60 30.19
CA GLY A 595 -2.47 24.98 31.39
C GLY A 595 -2.33 23.89 32.45
N MET A 596 -2.70 22.65 32.14
CA MET A 596 -2.58 21.53 33.06
C MET A 596 -1.15 20.99 33.02
N ARG A 597 -0.54 20.80 34.20
CA ARG A 597 0.80 20.23 34.33
C ARG A 597 0.71 18.77 34.81
N PRO A 598 0.78 17.77 33.93
CA PRO A 598 0.68 16.37 34.31
C PRO A 598 2.00 15.83 34.87
N ASP A 599 1.90 14.73 35.62
CA ASP A 599 3.01 13.90 36.08
C ASP A 599 3.32 12.77 35.09
N ILE A 600 2.31 12.33 34.34
CA ILE A 600 2.40 11.28 33.31
C ILE A 600 1.59 11.70 32.08
N VAL A 601 2.12 11.49 30.89
CA VAL A 601 1.42 11.64 29.60
C VAL A 601 1.32 10.29 28.92
N THR A 602 0.15 9.95 28.38
CA THR A 602 -0.05 8.70 27.62
C THR A 602 -0.44 8.99 26.17
N LEU A 603 0.19 8.25 25.25
CA LEU A 603 0.05 8.41 23.81
C LEU A 603 -0.40 7.10 23.15
N GLY A 604 -1.06 7.22 22.01
CA GLY A 604 -1.55 6.13 21.17
C GLY A 604 -2.01 6.66 19.81
N LYS A 605 -3.01 6.04 19.19
CA LYS A 605 -3.71 6.50 17.95
C LYS A 605 -2.81 7.23 16.92
N PRO A 606 -2.67 8.59 16.92
CA PRO A 606 -1.88 9.29 15.90
C PRO A 606 -0.38 8.99 15.92
N VAL A 607 0.15 8.47 17.04
CA VAL A 607 1.58 8.34 17.34
C VAL A 607 2.39 7.58 16.27
N GLY A 608 1.75 6.71 15.49
CA GLY A 608 2.37 5.95 14.40
C GLY A 608 1.60 6.02 13.07
N ASN A 609 0.71 7.00 12.89
CA ASN A 609 -0.18 7.14 11.73
C ASN A 609 -0.97 5.85 11.36
N GLY A 610 -1.29 5.01 12.36
CA GLY A 610 -1.90 3.68 12.17
C GLY A 610 -1.02 2.50 12.53
N HIS A 611 0.31 2.68 12.65
CA HIS A 611 1.18 1.63 13.18
C HIS A 611 0.89 1.40 14.68
N PRO A 612 0.78 0.15 15.16
CA PRO A 612 0.58 -0.15 16.58
C PRO A 612 1.74 0.39 17.43
N LEU A 613 1.45 1.41 18.22
CA LEU A 613 2.41 2.08 19.09
C LEU A 613 1.63 2.83 20.18
N GLY A 614 2.14 2.76 21.40
CA GLY A 614 1.72 3.60 22.52
C GLY A 614 2.95 4.01 23.32
N VAL A 615 2.84 5.12 24.06
CA VAL A 615 3.96 5.68 24.81
C VAL A 615 3.46 6.19 26.15
N VAL A 616 4.22 5.93 27.21
CA VAL A 616 4.06 6.60 28.50
C VAL A 616 5.26 7.51 28.68
N ILE A 617 5.03 8.80 28.92
CA ILE A 617 6.07 9.77 29.23
C ILE A 617 5.88 10.25 30.66
N THR A 618 6.95 10.30 31.44
CA THR A 618 6.92 10.79 32.83
C THR A 618 8.28 11.39 33.20
N SER A 619 8.48 11.71 34.48
CA SER A 619 9.78 12.13 35.01
C SER A 619 10.66 10.92 35.34
N ARG A 620 11.97 11.09 35.22
CA ARG A 620 12.97 10.12 35.69
C ARG A 620 12.70 9.63 37.12
N ALA A 621 12.36 10.55 38.02
CA ALA A 621 12.11 10.22 39.43
C ALA A 621 10.91 9.28 39.63
N ILE A 622 9.80 9.52 38.92
CA ILE A 622 8.62 8.65 38.94
C ILE A 622 8.95 7.27 38.36
N LEU A 623 9.69 7.26 37.24
CA LEU A 623 10.06 6.01 36.57
C LEU A 623 10.99 5.15 37.44
N ASP A 624 12.00 5.76 38.06
CA ASP A 624 12.98 5.04 38.87
C ASP A 624 12.32 4.43 40.11
N GLU A 625 11.39 5.14 40.75
CA GLU A 625 10.60 4.61 41.88
C GLU A 625 9.75 3.41 41.45
N PHE A 626 9.07 3.50 40.30
CA PHE A 626 8.30 2.38 39.76
C PHE A 626 9.20 1.16 39.45
N GLN A 627 10.34 1.40 38.79
CA GLN A 627 11.25 0.32 38.38
C GLN A 627 12.03 -0.31 39.54
N ALA A 628 12.15 0.36 40.68
CA ALA A 628 12.67 -0.23 41.90
C ALA A 628 11.80 -1.39 42.42
N GLN A 629 10.50 -1.40 42.07
CA GLN A 629 9.52 -2.35 42.58
C GLN A 629 8.96 -3.28 41.49
N VAL A 630 8.91 -2.81 40.23
CA VAL A 630 8.27 -3.52 39.12
C VAL A 630 9.22 -3.67 37.94
N ARG A 631 9.34 -4.90 37.42
CA ARG A 631 10.03 -5.17 36.16
C ARG A 631 9.04 -5.15 35.00
N LEU A 632 9.04 -4.08 34.23
CA LEU A 632 8.23 -3.96 33.01
C LEU A 632 9.07 -4.21 31.76
N PHE A 633 8.57 -5.03 30.84
CA PHE A 633 9.14 -5.22 29.50
C PHE A 633 8.03 -5.51 28.49
N SER A 634 7.86 -4.65 27.49
CA SER A 634 7.00 -4.91 26.33
C SER A 634 7.86 -5.44 25.18
N THR A 635 7.56 -6.66 24.70
CA THR A 635 8.34 -7.32 23.63
C THR A 635 8.39 -6.49 22.36
N PHE A 636 7.28 -5.87 21.97
CA PHE A 636 7.18 -5.04 20.77
C PHE A 636 7.27 -3.54 21.07
N GLY A 637 7.11 -3.13 22.33
CA GLY A 637 7.24 -1.74 22.73
C GLY A 637 8.61 -1.17 22.32
N GLY A 638 8.59 -0.13 21.47
CA GLY A 638 9.78 0.59 21.05
C GLY A 638 10.62 -0.11 19.99
N ASN A 639 10.08 -1.12 19.29
CA ASN A 639 10.79 -1.76 18.17
C ASN A 639 11.18 -0.74 17.08
N PRO A 640 12.25 -1.00 16.30
CA PRO A 640 12.76 -0.04 15.33
C PRO A 640 11.72 0.43 14.32
N VAL A 641 10.84 -0.44 13.84
CA VAL A 641 9.84 -0.11 12.80
C VAL A 641 8.78 0.85 13.35
N SER A 642 8.32 0.63 14.58
CA SER A 642 7.35 1.52 15.24
C SER A 642 7.96 2.88 15.54
N CYS A 643 9.22 2.92 15.99
CA CYS A 643 9.93 4.18 16.19
C CYS A 643 10.17 4.93 14.88
N ALA A 644 10.47 4.24 13.78
CA ALA A 644 10.57 4.85 12.45
C ALA A 644 9.23 5.44 11.99
N ALA A 645 8.11 4.75 12.24
CA ALA A 645 6.76 5.30 11.97
C ALA A 645 6.52 6.58 12.78
N GLY A 646 6.83 6.56 14.08
CA GLY A 646 6.64 7.72 14.97
C GLY A 646 7.54 8.91 14.62
N LEU A 647 8.81 8.67 14.29
CA LEU A 647 9.71 9.72 13.79
C LEU A 647 9.21 10.33 12.49
N ALA A 648 8.72 9.50 11.55
CA ALA A 648 8.15 9.99 10.30
C ALA A 648 6.87 10.81 10.51
N VAL A 649 6.06 10.50 11.53
CA VAL A 649 4.90 11.34 11.91
C VAL A 649 5.37 12.70 12.40
N LEU A 650 6.35 12.76 13.31
CA LEU A 650 6.90 14.02 13.81
C LEU A 650 7.51 14.85 12.68
N ASP A 651 8.26 14.22 11.76
CA ASP A 651 8.79 14.87 10.56
C ASP A 651 7.71 15.55 9.72
N VAL A 652 6.57 14.88 9.51
CA VAL A 652 5.50 15.42 8.66
C VAL A 652 4.76 16.54 9.38
N ILE A 653 4.50 16.39 10.68
CA ILE A 653 3.89 17.46 11.48
C ILE A 653 4.73 18.74 11.43
N GLU A 654 6.06 18.61 11.55
CA GLU A 654 6.99 19.74 11.49
C GLU A 654 7.14 20.32 10.09
N ARG A 655 7.36 19.49 9.06
CA ARG A 655 7.64 19.98 7.69
C ARG A 655 6.43 20.56 6.97
N GLU A 656 5.22 20.16 7.36
CA GLU A 656 3.96 20.60 6.75
C GLU A 656 3.18 21.56 7.66
N ASP A 657 3.80 22.08 8.73
CA ASP A 657 3.21 23.05 9.65
C ASP A 657 1.81 22.61 10.16
N LEU A 658 1.66 21.32 10.52
CA LEU A 658 0.34 20.72 10.76
C LEU A 658 -0.31 21.19 12.05
N VAL A 659 0.46 21.67 13.03
CA VAL A 659 -0.08 22.27 14.25
C VAL A 659 -0.72 23.62 13.93
N GLU A 660 -0.04 24.44 13.15
CA GLU A 660 -0.49 25.73 12.63
C GLU A 660 -1.69 25.54 11.70
N ASN A 661 -1.65 24.53 10.82
CA ASN A 661 -2.77 24.18 9.97
C ASN A 661 -3.99 23.77 10.80
N SER A 662 -3.81 22.93 11.82
CA SER A 662 -4.87 22.55 12.74
C SER A 662 -5.50 23.76 13.43
N GLN A 663 -4.68 24.73 13.83
CA GLN A 663 -5.15 25.98 14.41
C GLN A 663 -5.95 26.83 13.40
N ALA A 664 -5.41 27.03 12.20
CA ALA A 664 -6.03 27.86 11.16
C ALA A 664 -7.31 27.24 10.61
N MET A 665 -7.27 25.97 10.22
CA MET A 665 -8.39 25.23 9.68
C MET A 665 -9.42 24.91 10.75
N GLY A 666 -9.00 24.71 12.01
CA GLY A 666 -9.90 24.61 13.15
C GLY A 666 -10.74 25.87 13.36
N ARG A 667 -10.11 27.05 13.35
CA ARG A 667 -10.84 28.34 13.39
C ARG A 667 -11.81 28.47 12.22
N TYR A 668 -11.35 28.17 11.01
CA TYR A 668 -12.20 28.24 9.82
C TYR A 668 -13.40 27.28 9.91
N LEU A 669 -13.18 26.04 10.33
CA LEU A 669 -14.25 25.06 10.55
C LEU A 669 -15.26 25.56 11.58
N GLN A 670 -14.81 26.05 12.74
CA GLN A 670 -15.68 26.61 13.78
C GLN A 670 -16.53 27.77 13.23
N GLU A 671 -15.93 28.71 12.49
CA GLU A 671 -16.66 29.82 11.86
C GLU A 671 -17.74 29.33 10.88
N GLN A 672 -17.44 28.33 10.05
CA GLN A 672 -18.43 27.80 9.10
C GLN A 672 -19.55 27.01 9.79
N LEU A 673 -19.23 26.26 10.85
CA LEU A 673 -20.23 25.54 11.64
C LEU A 673 -21.16 26.50 12.38
N TRP A 674 -20.65 27.59 12.93
CA TRP A 674 -21.49 28.63 13.54
C TRP A 674 -22.40 29.32 12.54
N LYS A 675 -21.90 29.67 11.34
CA LYS A 675 -22.75 30.19 10.25
C LYS A 675 -23.86 29.21 9.88
N LEU A 676 -23.55 27.92 9.81
CA LEU A 676 -24.55 26.88 9.53
C LEU A 676 -25.58 26.77 10.66
N ALA A 677 -25.16 26.94 11.91
CA ALA A 677 -26.06 26.94 13.07
C ALA A 677 -27.07 28.09 13.05
N GLU A 678 -26.82 29.20 12.35
CA GLU A 678 -27.79 30.29 12.21
C GLU A 678 -29.04 29.85 11.43
N THR A 679 -28.89 28.96 10.46
CA THR A 679 -29.99 28.51 9.58
C THR A 679 -30.52 27.11 9.93
N GLN A 680 -29.75 26.30 10.66
CA GLN A 680 -30.09 24.92 10.98
C GLN A 680 -30.56 24.77 12.44
N PRO A 681 -31.88 24.71 12.73
CA PRO A 681 -32.41 24.76 14.10
C PRO A 681 -32.00 23.57 14.96
N LEU A 682 -31.63 22.44 14.35
CA LEU A 682 -31.17 21.23 15.03
C LEU A 682 -29.83 21.45 15.77
N ILE A 683 -29.00 22.38 15.31
CA ILE A 683 -27.71 22.67 15.94
C ILE A 683 -27.97 23.53 17.18
N GLY A 684 -27.72 22.99 18.37
CA GLY A 684 -27.86 23.72 19.63
C GLY A 684 -26.59 24.47 20.00
N ASP A 685 -25.44 23.86 19.76
CA ASP A 685 -24.13 24.38 20.16
C ASP A 685 -23.02 23.85 19.25
N VAL A 686 -21.94 24.63 19.09
CA VAL A 686 -20.73 24.25 18.37
C VAL A 686 -19.54 24.41 19.30
N ARG A 687 -18.78 23.34 19.47
CA ARG A 687 -17.77 23.20 20.53
C ARG A 687 -16.43 22.72 19.97
N GLY A 688 -15.36 22.90 20.74
CA GLY A 688 -14.04 22.32 20.49
C GLY A 688 -13.01 23.32 19.96
N ARG A 689 -11.77 22.84 19.80
CA ARG A 689 -10.60 23.64 19.39
C ARG A 689 -9.78 22.88 18.36
N GLY A 690 -9.09 23.61 17.47
CA GLY A 690 -8.32 23.02 16.37
C GLY A 690 -9.19 22.18 15.44
N LEU A 691 -8.61 21.15 14.83
CA LEU A 691 -9.36 20.18 14.03
C LEU A 691 -10.07 19.12 14.89
N LEU A 692 -10.72 19.54 15.97
CA LEU A 692 -11.63 18.74 16.77
C LEU A 692 -12.87 19.58 17.09
N ALA A 693 -14.02 19.17 16.58
CA ALA A 693 -15.27 19.87 16.83
C ALA A 693 -16.39 18.90 17.22
N GLY A 694 -17.28 19.38 18.08
CA GLY A 694 -18.55 18.75 18.42
C GLY A 694 -19.71 19.66 18.03
N LEU A 695 -20.69 19.13 17.30
CA LEU A 695 -21.98 19.82 17.11
C LEU A 695 -23.00 19.14 18.01
N GLU A 696 -23.48 19.84 19.03
CA GLU A 696 -24.55 19.32 19.86
C GLU A 696 -25.90 19.50 19.16
N LEU A 697 -26.59 18.38 18.89
CA LEU A 697 -27.88 18.39 18.22
C LEU A 697 -29.03 18.27 19.23
N VAL A 698 -29.99 19.19 19.15
CA VAL A 698 -31.13 19.28 20.06
C VAL A 698 -32.45 19.39 19.29
N THR A 699 -33.53 18.83 19.85
CA THR A 699 -34.88 18.94 19.26
C THR A 699 -35.48 20.33 19.48
N ASP A 700 -35.06 21.01 20.54
CA ASP A 700 -35.43 22.38 20.86
C ASP A 700 -34.28 23.09 21.58
N ARG A 701 -33.94 24.32 21.15
CA ARG A 701 -32.81 25.10 21.70
C ARG A 701 -33.07 25.68 23.09
N THR A 702 -34.34 25.80 23.50
CA THR A 702 -34.73 26.32 24.80
C THR A 702 -34.69 25.22 25.86
N THR A 703 -35.33 24.07 25.58
CA THR A 703 -35.33 22.91 26.48
C THR A 703 -34.00 22.17 26.45
N LYS A 704 -33.23 22.32 25.35
CA LYS A 704 -31.96 21.64 25.09
C LYS A 704 -32.13 20.13 25.07
N GLU A 705 -33.31 19.62 24.75
CA GLU A 705 -33.56 18.18 24.71
C GLU A 705 -32.68 17.50 23.62
N PRO A 706 -31.89 16.47 23.96
CA PRO A 706 -30.99 15.80 23.02
C PRO A 706 -31.71 15.21 21.79
N ALA A 707 -31.23 15.50 20.58
CA ALA A 707 -31.77 14.94 19.34
C ALA A 707 -31.13 13.60 18.96
N THR A 708 -31.08 12.63 19.88
CA THR A 708 -30.37 11.35 19.69
C THR A 708 -30.83 10.60 18.44
N ALA A 709 -32.15 10.41 18.26
CA ALA A 709 -32.67 9.67 17.11
C ALA A 709 -32.32 10.34 15.78
N THR A 710 -32.44 11.67 15.71
CA THR A 710 -32.08 12.47 14.53
C THR A 710 -30.58 12.42 14.25
N THR A 711 -29.75 12.47 15.30
CA THR A 711 -28.28 12.35 15.18
C THR A 711 -27.89 11.01 14.57
N LEU A 712 -28.49 9.91 15.02
CA LEU A 712 -28.23 8.58 14.45
C LEU A 712 -28.67 8.49 12.98
N LYS A 713 -29.78 9.13 12.60
CA LYS A 713 -30.20 9.23 11.19
C LYS A 713 -29.21 10.08 10.38
N LEU A 714 -28.70 11.17 10.94
CA LEU A 714 -27.76 12.08 10.29
C LEU A 714 -26.44 11.38 9.93
N LEU A 715 -25.93 10.48 10.79
CA LEU A 715 -24.72 9.69 10.47
C LEU A 715 -24.88 8.92 9.15
N GLU A 716 -26.03 8.27 8.95
CA GLU A 716 -26.31 7.51 7.73
C GLU A 716 -26.40 8.43 6.50
N VAL A 717 -27.11 9.55 6.63
CA VAL A 717 -27.28 10.53 5.53
C VAL A 717 -25.95 11.21 5.17
N MET A 718 -25.10 11.48 6.16
CA MET A 718 -23.75 12.02 5.90
C MET A 718 -22.90 11.03 5.10
N ARG A 719 -22.94 9.74 5.46
CA ARG A 719 -22.27 8.67 4.70
C ARG A 719 -22.79 8.61 3.27
N GLU A 720 -24.11 8.61 3.08
CA GLU A 720 -24.76 8.62 1.76
C GLU A 720 -24.35 9.83 0.91
N ASN A 721 -24.14 10.99 1.55
CA ASN A 721 -23.65 12.21 0.91
C ASN A 721 -22.11 12.26 0.75
N GLY A 722 -21.40 11.19 1.09
CA GLY A 722 -19.97 11.07 0.87
C GLY A 722 -19.08 11.63 1.98
N ALA A 723 -19.55 11.73 3.22
CA ALA A 723 -18.74 12.20 4.35
C ALA A 723 -18.83 11.26 5.56
N LEU A 724 -17.68 10.95 6.16
CA LEU A 724 -17.60 10.10 7.35
C LEU A 724 -17.44 10.96 8.60
N VAL A 725 -18.34 10.75 9.57
CA VAL A 725 -18.42 11.49 10.83
C VAL A 725 -18.78 10.53 11.96
N GLY A 726 -18.52 10.94 13.20
CA GLY A 726 -18.81 10.14 14.39
C GLY A 726 -19.89 10.73 15.27
N LYS A 727 -20.12 10.07 16.41
CA LYS A 727 -20.93 10.59 17.51
C LYS A 727 -20.21 10.41 18.84
N ASP A 728 -20.46 11.31 19.78
CA ASP A 728 -20.00 11.27 21.17
C ASP A 728 -21.09 11.81 22.12
N GLY A 729 -20.76 11.91 23.40
CA GLY A 729 -21.65 12.38 24.46
C GLY A 729 -22.52 11.25 25.05
N GLU A 730 -23.00 11.47 26.28
CA GLU A 730 -23.79 10.49 27.05
C GLU A 730 -25.04 10.00 26.30
N HIS A 731 -25.68 10.90 25.54
CA HIS A 731 -26.90 10.59 24.78
C HIS A 731 -26.64 10.43 23.28
N ALA A 732 -25.37 10.35 22.85
CA ALA A 732 -24.99 10.11 21.45
C ALA A 732 -25.57 11.15 20.46
N HIS A 733 -25.81 12.37 20.92
CA HIS A 733 -26.41 13.49 20.18
C HIS A 733 -25.40 14.56 19.78
N ILE A 734 -24.11 14.34 20.03
CA ILE A 734 -23.03 15.23 19.62
C ILE A 734 -22.37 14.63 18.38
N LEU A 735 -22.50 15.32 17.24
CA LEU A 735 -21.80 14.94 16.01
C LEU A 735 -20.32 15.25 16.18
N LYS A 736 -19.48 14.21 16.15
CA LYS A 736 -18.03 14.32 16.31
C LYS A 736 -17.37 14.54 14.96
N LEU A 737 -16.61 15.64 14.86
CA LEU A 737 -15.80 15.99 13.71
C LEU A 737 -14.32 16.04 14.11
N ARG A 738 -13.50 15.25 13.44
CA ARG A 738 -12.07 15.11 13.74
C ARG A 738 -11.30 14.54 12.55
N PRO A 739 -11.14 15.33 11.47
CA PRO A 739 -10.47 14.89 10.25
C PRO A 739 -8.94 14.71 10.44
N PRO A 740 -8.20 14.12 9.49
CA PRO A 740 -6.73 14.24 9.45
C PRO A 740 -6.24 15.70 9.52
N LEU A 741 -5.03 15.96 10.04
CA LEU A 741 -4.51 17.33 10.16
C LEU A 741 -4.11 17.98 8.84
N VAL A 742 -4.03 17.18 7.77
CA VAL A 742 -3.78 17.66 6.40
C VAL A 742 -5.03 18.26 5.73
N THR A 743 -6.15 18.37 6.45
CA THR A 743 -7.38 19.00 5.96
C THR A 743 -7.14 20.44 5.51
N THR A 744 -7.73 20.80 4.38
CA THR A 744 -7.65 22.13 3.78
C THR A 744 -8.98 22.89 3.88
N ALA A 745 -8.96 24.19 3.56
CA ALA A 745 -10.18 25.00 3.49
C ALA A 745 -11.17 24.45 2.45
N THR A 746 -10.68 23.96 1.31
CA THR A 746 -11.53 23.33 0.27
C THR A 746 -12.23 22.08 0.78
N ASP A 747 -11.53 21.25 1.58
CA ASP A 747 -12.14 20.08 2.20
C ASP A 747 -13.24 20.48 3.20
N ILE A 748 -13.00 21.54 4.00
CA ILE A 748 -14.00 22.09 4.92
C ILE A 748 -15.22 22.61 4.16
N ASP A 749 -15.04 23.37 3.08
CA ASP A 749 -16.17 23.89 2.30
C ASP A 749 -17.02 22.76 1.70
N LEU A 750 -16.37 21.72 1.17
CA LEU A 750 -17.04 20.52 0.68
C LEU A 750 -17.84 19.84 1.80
N PHE A 751 -17.21 19.65 2.96
CA PHE A 751 -17.84 19.05 4.13
C PHE A 751 -19.06 19.85 4.61
N ILE A 752 -18.95 21.17 4.72
CA ILE A 752 -20.04 22.05 5.17
C ILE A 752 -21.23 21.95 4.21
N GLY A 753 -20.97 21.94 2.89
CA GLY A 753 -22.02 21.74 1.90
C GLY A 753 -22.71 20.37 2.01
N MET A 754 -21.97 19.30 2.33
CA MET A 754 -22.53 17.97 2.58
C MET A 754 -23.35 17.94 3.87
N LEU A 755 -22.86 18.57 4.94
CA LEU A 755 -23.52 18.66 6.24
C LEU A 755 -24.84 19.43 6.16
N ASP A 756 -24.86 20.59 5.50
CA ASP A 756 -26.06 21.41 5.31
C ASP A 756 -27.19 20.61 4.62
N ARG A 757 -26.88 19.97 3.48
CA ARG A 757 -27.83 19.10 2.77
C ARG A 757 -28.34 17.96 3.66
N SER A 758 -27.44 17.33 4.41
CA SER A 758 -27.78 16.19 5.26
C SER A 758 -28.68 16.59 6.43
N LEU A 759 -28.43 17.75 7.05
CA LEU A 759 -29.26 18.33 8.09
C LEU A 759 -30.67 18.63 7.57
N THR A 760 -30.78 19.25 6.39
CA THR A 760 -32.09 19.49 5.75
C THR A 760 -32.86 18.20 5.50
N THR A 761 -32.20 17.13 5.04
CA THR A 761 -32.83 15.82 4.80
C THR A 761 -33.34 15.12 6.06
N VAL A 762 -32.66 15.29 7.21
CA VAL A 762 -33.12 14.66 8.46
C VAL A 762 -34.18 15.49 9.18
N SER A 763 -34.29 16.78 8.88
CA SER A 763 -35.30 17.70 9.42
C SER A 763 -36.61 17.72 8.63
N SER A 764 -36.60 17.27 7.36
CA SER A 764 -37.81 16.95 6.57
C SER A 764 -38.37 15.58 6.91
#